data_AF-M8E1D0-F1
#
_entry.id   AF-M8E1D0-F1
#
_cell.length_a   1.000
_cell.length_b   1.000
_cell.length_c   1.000
_cell.angle_alpha   90.00
_cell.angle_beta   90.00
_cell.angle_gamma   90.00
#
_symmetry.space_group_name_H-M   'P 1'
#
loop_
_entity.id
_entity.type
_entity.pdbx_description
1 polymer ?
#
loop_
_entity_poly.entity_id
_entity_poly.type
_entity_poly.pdbx_seq_one_letter_code
_entity_poly.pdbx_strand_id
1 'polypeptide(L)'
;MNWRKLLLGFLALLLICGGGTVGTALAADEISRLVLSKNELAMETGDTISLSVTAVYVSGKTEDVTIKTEWNSENTGVATVYAGTVTAKAVGTSVITGSYMGKQAVATATVTQKLKALTVDKQSVDIRKDKSQQLKLTASYSDGKTEEVTEKADWAIDNTSVATVTNGLIKGHGSGTATVTAKFGRLTVAIPVSVEIVRRLEPEKTQISLLNGKFETIKLTALYPDGSVEEDVAGVAEWSSDNEAVADAIKGKITAYGPGTAVVTAKYGTKTATIKVDVDSTRTLTVNKQDLFMHVGDEETLELTALYADGNKDTVTETAEWSSDKPEVASVSKGKIIAHASGEAVITAKYAEKSVQIRVDVEVPRYLDPKPAYLPMRSGSSEKITLEATFVSGKPEIITDKAEWSSSNSDIAFVKDGVVSAYKAGSATITAKYGGKQVTIPVDVDLPQKLTLDETSLNLQIGGSADVKATVIYPGGANEDVTKKAEWKSSADNVATVRQGTVIGVGTGAATITVTYANRSVSLPVNVGVIQSIVPSQKKLVMKNGQSETIKLTATYTDGEEKDVTAQAVWKSANPEIAEVVLGKVTAMASGKTTVTAVFDGKTISIPVEVDQAQTLSIEPRMLILTVNESADIVLTATDASGTSRKVTDDAVWKSSNPKVADVDKGHVIGYGSGRATITATYGGKSVTVPVEVGIVTALEANKRFVSLKSGKSVQVALTAKFSDGRTSDVSADAEWKVSGYKVADVSKGLITGVGYGKTTVTARYNGKTVTIPVEVDMLKYLKTDVVQIEMKKGETKKVKAIATYTDGTEEDVTIPALWTTSRLLTADVKDGIIKATGTGKATITVTYGGKRTPVVVIVK
;
A
#
# COMPACT_ATOMS: atom_id res chain seq x y z
N MET A 1 -13.32 -62.49 -37.56
CA MET A 1 -14.67 -62.99 -37.90
C MET A 1 -14.57 -63.68 -39.25
N ASN A 2 -14.94 -64.97 -39.35
CA ASN A 2 -15.19 -65.76 -40.59
C ASN A 2 -14.02 -65.95 -41.60
N TRP A 3 -13.87 -67.06 -42.35
CA TRP A 3 -14.25 -68.48 -42.10
C TRP A 3 -13.61 -69.42 -43.18
N ARG A 4 -13.33 -70.69 -42.81
CA ARG A 4 -13.35 -71.96 -43.62
C ARG A 4 -12.48 -72.07 -44.91
N LYS A 5 -11.78 -73.20 -45.19
CA LYS A 5 -12.19 -74.58 -45.66
C LYS A 5 -12.95 -74.55 -47.01
N LEU A 6 -12.94 -75.52 -47.93
CA LEU A 6 -12.69 -77.00 -47.95
C LEU A 6 -11.80 -77.40 -49.19
N LEU A 7 -11.77 -78.64 -49.75
CA LEU A 7 -11.36 -80.00 -49.29
C LEU A 7 -11.67 -81.04 -50.43
N LEU A 8 -11.27 -82.33 -50.30
CA LEU A 8 -11.51 -83.50 -51.23
C LEU A 8 -10.64 -83.55 -52.53
N GLY A 9 -10.45 -84.71 -53.20
CA GLY A 9 -10.76 -86.13 -52.86
C GLY A 9 -10.87 -87.11 -54.06
N PHE A 10 -11.20 -88.40 -53.77
CA PHE A 10 -11.53 -89.56 -54.66
C PHE A 10 -10.37 -90.32 -55.39
N LEU A 11 -10.39 -91.64 -55.75
CA LEU A 11 -11.36 -92.76 -56.01
C LEU A 11 -11.88 -92.91 -57.48
N ALA A 12 -12.15 -94.10 -58.09
CA ALA A 12 -12.12 -95.53 -57.66
C ALA A 12 -12.13 -96.57 -58.84
N LEU A 13 -11.96 -97.89 -58.53
CA LEU A 13 -12.26 -99.10 -59.37
C LEU A 13 -11.39 -99.28 -60.67
N LEU A 14 -11.43 -100.31 -61.54
CA LEU A 14 -12.24 -101.55 -61.82
C LEU A 14 -11.29 -102.56 -62.58
N LEU A 15 -11.30 -103.91 -62.68
CA LEU A 15 -12.13 -105.14 -62.42
C LEU A 15 -12.54 -105.94 -63.71
N ILE A 16 -12.63 -107.29 -63.62
CA ILE A 16 -13.30 -108.29 -64.52
C ILE A 16 -12.49 -109.02 -65.64
N CYS A 17 -12.95 -110.24 -65.96
CA CYS A 17 -12.31 -111.38 -66.63
C CYS A 17 -12.60 -111.56 -68.15
N GLY A 18 -11.91 -112.52 -68.78
CA GLY A 18 -12.29 -113.15 -70.07
C GLY A 18 -11.29 -114.24 -70.47
N GLY A 19 -11.72 -115.44 -70.91
CA GLY A 19 -10.81 -116.60 -71.05
C GLY A 19 -10.93 -117.40 -72.35
N GLY A 20 -9.96 -118.30 -72.57
CA GLY A 20 -10.11 -119.48 -73.43
C GLY A 20 -9.19 -119.58 -74.66
N THR A 21 -8.12 -120.39 -74.56
CA THR A 21 -7.55 -121.21 -75.65
C THR A 21 -6.65 -122.31 -75.07
N VAL A 22 -6.41 -123.39 -75.82
CA VAL A 22 -5.60 -124.55 -75.39
C VAL A 22 -4.23 -124.56 -76.07
N GLY A 23 -3.17 -124.81 -75.29
CA GLY A 23 -2.02 -125.60 -75.74
C GLY A 23 -0.87 -124.92 -76.48
N THR A 24 0.05 -124.28 -75.75
CA THR A 24 1.52 -124.50 -75.85
C THR A 24 2.19 -123.96 -74.58
N ALA A 25 3.22 -124.64 -74.07
CA ALA A 25 3.95 -124.17 -72.89
C ALA A 25 5.09 -123.21 -73.28
N LEU A 26 5.17 -122.06 -72.59
CA LEU A 26 6.24 -121.07 -72.68
C LEU A 26 6.64 -120.63 -71.25
N ALA A 27 7.89 -120.20 -71.08
CA ALA A 27 8.49 -119.95 -69.76
C ALA A 27 8.05 -118.62 -69.12
N ALA A 28 8.22 -118.51 -67.79
CA ALA A 28 7.95 -117.30 -67.02
C ALA A 28 9.12 -116.29 -67.09
N ASP A 29 8.80 -115.00 -66.97
CA ASP A 29 9.74 -113.87 -67.11
C ASP A 29 10.39 -113.49 -65.77
N GLU A 30 11.72 -113.53 -65.70
CA GLU A 30 12.51 -113.28 -64.48
C GLU A 30 12.77 -111.78 -64.27
N ILE A 31 13.09 -111.35 -63.05
CA ILE A 31 13.54 -109.98 -62.79
C ILE A 31 15.04 -109.85 -63.06
N SER A 32 15.41 -108.91 -63.94
CA SER A 32 16.80 -108.57 -64.23
C SER A 32 17.42 -107.77 -63.08
N ARG A 33 16.81 -106.65 -62.67
CA ARG A 33 17.33 -105.74 -61.63
C ARG A 33 16.26 -104.89 -60.96
N LEU A 34 16.61 -104.25 -59.85
CA LEU A 34 15.88 -103.12 -59.26
C LEU A 34 16.60 -101.81 -59.56
N VAL A 35 15.87 -100.69 -59.55
CA VAL A 35 16.39 -99.33 -59.67
C VAL A 35 15.69 -98.43 -58.66
N LEU A 36 16.47 -97.67 -57.88
CA LEU A 36 15.97 -96.64 -56.96
C LEU A 36 15.86 -95.29 -57.66
N SER A 37 14.89 -94.47 -57.27
CA SER A 37 14.70 -93.12 -57.83
C SER A 37 15.79 -92.11 -57.45
N LYS A 38 16.58 -92.41 -56.41
CA LYS A 38 17.85 -91.74 -56.09
C LYS A 38 18.82 -92.77 -55.53
N ASN A 39 20.11 -92.63 -55.83
CA ASN A 39 21.22 -93.38 -55.25
C ASN A 39 21.88 -92.64 -54.05
N GLU A 40 21.60 -91.35 -53.87
CA GLU A 40 22.13 -90.55 -52.76
C GLU A 40 21.06 -89.57 -52.22
N LEU A 41 21.14 -89.29 -50.91
CA LEU A 41 20.23 -88.39 -50.18
C LEU A 41 21.06 -87.47 -49.25
N ALA A 42 21.29 -86.23 -49.67
CA ALA A 42 21.80 -85.18 -48.78
C ALA A 42 20.63 -84.58 -47.96
N MET A 43 20.79 -84.52 -46.63
CA MET A 43 19.74 -84.12 -45.69
C MET A 43 20.35 -83.32 -44.52
N GLU A 44 19.61 -82.41 -43.90
CA GLU A 44 19.94 -81.90 -42.56
C GLU A 44 19.18 -82.71 -41.49
N THR A 45 19.68 -82.72 -40.24
CA THR A 45 19.00 -83.34 -39.09
C THR A 45 17.56 -82.84 -38.95
N GLY A 46 16.59 -83.76 -39.04
CA GLY A 46 15.14 -83.47 -38.98
C GLY A 46 14.42 -83.48 -40.34
N ASP A 47 15.14 -83.56 -41.46
CA ASP A 47 14.54 -83.57 -42.80
C ASP A 47 13.96 -84.95 -43.18
N THR A 48 13.11 -84.98 -44.22
CA THR A 48 12.52 -86.21 -44.79
C THR A 48 12.58 -86.19 -46.33
N ILE A 49 12.91 -87.33 -46.96
CA ILE A 49 12.92 -87.50 -48.42
C ILE A 49 12.40 -88.91 -48.78
N SER A 50 11.54 -89.01 -49.79
CA SER A 50 11.05 -90.31 -50.29
C SER A 50 11.88 -90.86 -51.45
N LEU A 51 12.03 -92.19 -51.44
CA LEU A 51 12.56 -93.06 -52.49
C LEU A 51 11.44 -93.94 -53.06
N SER A 52 11.61 -94.37 -54.31
CA SER A 52 10.77 -95.36 -54.98
C SER A 52 11.64 -96.40 -55.70
N VAL A 53 11.12 -97.60 -55.89
CA VAL A 53 11.82 -98.76 -56.46
C VAL A 53 11.06 -99.29 -57.66
N THR A 54 11.72 -99.30 -58.81
CA THR A 54 11.22 -99.92 -60.04
C THR A 54 11.94 -101.24 -60.28
N ALA A 55 11.18 -102.33 -60.46
CA ALA A 55 11.68 -103.59 -60.96
C ALA A 55 11.76 -103.57 -62.49
N VAL A 56 12.82 -104.17 -63.04
CA VAL A 56 13.04 -104.35 -64.48
C VAL A 56 13.14 -105.84 -64.76
N TYR A 57 12.23 -106.37 -65.58
CA TYR A 57 12.16 -107.79 -65.96
C TYR A 57 13.06 -108.08 -67.16
N VAL A 58 13.38 -109.36 -67.41
CA VAL A 58 14.27 -109.79 -68.49
C VAL A 58 13.65 -109.52 -69.86
N SER A 59 12.32 -109.56 -69.99
CA SER A 59 11.57 -109.04 -71.16
C SER A 59 11.75 -107.54 -71.44
N GLY A 60 12.31 -106.77 -70.51
CA GLY A 60 12.36 -105.31 -70.55
C GLY A 60 11.11 -104.61 -69.98
N LYS A 61 10.07 -105.35 -69.56
CA LYS A 61 8.94 -104.78 -68.80
C LYS A 61 9.45 -104.14 -67.50
N THR A 62 8.84 -103.03 -67.08
CA THR A 62 9.08 -102.42 -65.76
C THR A 62 7.82 -102.39 -64.90
N GLU A 63 8.00 -102.36 -63.57
CA GLU A 63 6.90 -102.25 -62.60
C GLU A 63 7.37 -101.48 -61.35
N ASP A 64 6.57 -100.54 -60.83
CA ASP A 64 6.83 -99.94 -59.52
C ASP A 64 6.49 -100.96 -58.43
N VAL A 65 7.47 -101.27 -57.60
CA VAL A 65 7.39 -102.25 -56.52
C VAL A 65 7.67 -101.62 -55.15
N THR A 66 7.74 -100.28 -55.04
CA THR A 66 8.12 -99.51 -53.84
C THR A 66 7.49 -100.00 -52.53
N ILE A 67 6.18 -100.30 -52.56
CA ILE A 67 5.41 -100.75 -51.39
C ILE A 67 5.48 -102.29 -51.21
N LYS A 68 5.84 -103.03 -52.26
CA LYS A 68 6.11 -104.48 -52.24
C LYS A 68 7.56 -104.79 -51.84
N THR A 69 8.44 -103.80 -51.83
CA THR A 69 9.86 -103.89 -51.49
C THR A 69 10.05 -103.91 -49.97
N GLU A 70 10.89 -104.81 -49.47
CA GLU A 70 11.36 -104.79 -48.09
C GLU A 70 12.48 -103.76 -47.95
N TRP A 71 12.34 -102.86 -46.98
CA TRP A 71 13.22 -101.71 -46.78
C TRP A 71 14.04 -101.83 -45.51
N ASN A 72 15.34 -101.56 -45.59
CA ASN A 72 16.26 -101.50 -44.44
C ASN A 72 17.10 -100.22 -44.45
N SER A 73 17.58 -99.80 -43.27
CA SER A 73 18.61 -98.76 -43.11
C SER A 73 19.72 -99.33 -42.24
N GLU A 74 20.96 -99.26 -42.73
CA GLU A 74 22.16 -99.74 -42.05
C GLU A 74 22.37 -99.09 -40.66
N ASN A 75 22.11 -97.80 -40.55
CA ASN A 75 22.19 -97.03 -39.31
C ASN A 75 20.89 -96.23 -39.07
N THR A 76 19.96 -96.87 -38.35
CA THR A 76 18.68 -96.29 -37.92
C THR A 76 18.79 -95.15 -36.90
N GLY A 77 19.98 -94.89 -36.36
CA GLY A 77 20.30 -93.71 -35.56
C GLY A 77 20.58 -92.47 -36.41
N VAL A 78 21.21 -92.65 -37.58
CA VAL A 78 21.46 -91.58 -38.57
C VAL A 78 20.21 -91.30 -39.39
N ALA A 79 19.64 -92.33 -40.03
CA ALA A 79 18.44 -92.20 -40.86
C ALA A 79 17.56 -93.47 -40.80
N THR A 80 16.24 -93.32 -40.79
CA THR A 80 15.29 -94.45 -40.86
C THR A 80 14.47 -94.42 -42.12
N VAL A 81 14.34 -95.55 -42.80
CA VAL A 81 13.41 -95.74 -43.94
C VAL A 81 12.14 -96.48 -43.49
N TYR A 82 10.99 -96.07 -44.04
CA TYR A 82 9.74 -96.83 -43.95
C TYR A 82 8.89 -96.56 -45.21
N ALA A 83 8.44 -97.62 -45.89
CA ALA A 83 7.68 -97.54 -47.15
C ALA A 83 8.28 -96.54 -48.17
N GLY A 84 9.60 -96.62 -48.37
CA GLY A 84 10.38 -95.71 -49.22
C GLY A 84 10.69 -94.32 -48.64
N THR A 85 10.03 -93.86 -47.58
CA THR A 85 10.33 -92.54 -46.98
C THR A 85 11.45 -92.62 -45.95
N VAL A 86 12.50 -91.83 -46.16
CA VAL A 86 13.71 -91.74 -45.33
C VAL A 86 13.64 -90.47 -44.46
N THR A 87 13.88 -90.62 -43.16
CA THR A 87 13.89 -89.54 -42.16
C THR A 87 15.29 -89.41 -41.54
N ALA A 88 15.88 -88.21 -41.59
CA ALA A 88 17.17 -87.90 -40.99
C ALA A 88 17.03 -87.59 -39.49
N LYS A 89 17.82 -88.26 -38.65
CA LYS A 89 17.74 -88.18 -37.18
C LYS A 89 19.02 -87.67 -36.51
N ALA A 90 20.18 -88.03 -37.04
CA ALA A 90 21.47 -87.59 -36.52
C ALA A 90 22.52 -87.50 -37.63
N VAL A 91 23.55 -86.70 -37.40
CA VAL A 91 24.68 -86.48 -38.33
C VAL A 91 25.41 -87.78 -38.60
N GLY A 92 25.72 -88.06 -39.88
CA GLY A 92 26.45 -89.25 -40.30
C GLY A 92 25.99 -89.77 -41.66
N THR A 93 26.40 -90.99 -41.99
CA THR A 93 25.97 -91.72 -43.20
C THR A 93 25.22 -93.01 -42.85
N SER A 94 24.27 -93.41 -43.69
CA SER A 94 23.57 -94.69 -43.61
C SER A 94 23.19 -95.19 -45.00
N VAL A 95 23.46 -96.45 -45.33
CA VAL A 95 22.96 -97.07 -46.56
C VAL A 95 21.51 -97.53 -46.37
N ILE A 96 20.64 -97.11 -47.28
CA ILE A 96 19.23 -97.48 -47.38
C ILE A 96 19.07 -98.54 -48.47
N THR A 97 18.60 -99.72 -48.11
CA THR A 97 18.47 -100.87 -49.03
C THR A 97 17.00 -101.20 -49.30
N GLY A 98 16.64 -101.39 -50.56
CA GLY A 98 15.37 -101.97 -51.00
C GLY A 98 15.57 -103.34 -51.64
N SER A 99 14.87 -104.36 -51.14
CA SER A 99 14.91 -105.76 -51.60
C SER A 99 13.56 -106.23 -52.15
N TYR A 100 13.55 -106.86 -53.32
CA TYR A 100 12.34 -107.46 -53.91
C TYR A 100 12.71 -108.63 -54.84
N MET A 101 12.01 -109.77 -54.70
CA MET A 101 12.16 -110.95 -55.55
C MET A 101 13.62 -111.41 -55.75
N GLY A 102 14.42 -111.37 -54.68
CA GLY A 102 15.82 -111.81 -54.68
C GLY A 102 16.83 -110.84 -55.34
N LYS A 103 16.40 -109.66 -55.82
CA LYS A 103 17.29 -108.57 -56.24
C LYS A 103 17.26 -107.44 -55.21
N GLN A 104 18.30 -106.60 -55.18
CA GLN A 104 18.42 -105.46 -54.27
C GLN A 104 18.89 -104.19 -55.01
N ALA A 105 18.58 -103.03 -54.46
CA ALA A 105 19.16 -101.73 -54.82
C ALA A 105 19.43 -100.91 -53.54
N VAL A 106 20.42 -100.02 -53.57
CA VAL A 106 20.88 -99.23 -52.41
C VAL A 106 20.99 -97.74 -52.70
N ALA A 107 20.81 -96.91 -51.67
CA ALA A 107 21.05 -95.46 -51.71
C ALA A 107 21.68 -94.95 -50.41
N THR A 108 22.67 -94.06 -50.51
CA THR A 108 23.39 -93.52 -49.33
C THR A 108 22.72 -92.25 -48.81
N ALA A 109 22.28 -92.25 -47.56
CA ALA A 109 21.78 -91.06 -46.87
C ALA A 109 22.88 -90.40 -46.04
N THR A 110 23.15 -89.12 -46.29
CA THR A 110 24.18 -88.31 -45.63
C THR A 110 23.51 -87.14 -44.91
N VAL A 111 23.68 -87.07 -43.59
CA VAL A 111 22.99 -86.11 -42.72
C VAL A 111 23.98 -85.10 -42.12
N THR A 112 23.65 -83.80 -42.21
CA THR A 112 24.46 -82.68 -41.69
C THR A 112 23.73 -81.86 -40.61
N GLN A 113 24.44 -80.96 -39.92
CA GLN A 113 23.87 -80.11 -38.86
C GLN A 113 23.13 -78.88 -39.41
N LYS A 114 21.95 -78.59 -38.86
CA LYS A 114 21.07 -77.50 -39.28
C LYS A 114 21.37 -76.21 -38.52
N LEU A 115 21.91 -75.20 -39.20
CA LEU A 115 22.34 -73.93 -38.58
C LEU A 115 21.14 -73.08 -38.11
N LYS A 116 21.19 -72.61 -36.85
CA LYS A 116 20.11 -71.90 -36.16
C LYS A 116 20.37 -70.39 -35.98
N ALA A 117 21.50 -70.00 -35.41
CA ALA A 117 21.86 -68.59 -35.19
C ALA A 117 23.38 -68.38 -35.11
N LEU A 118 23.83 -67.14 -35.35
CA LEU A 118 25.20 -66.68 -35.12
C LEU A 118 25.23 -65.62 -34.01
N THR A 119 26.29 -65.60 -33.21
CA THR A 119 26.56 -64.56 -32.20
C THR A 119 28.01 -64.09 -32.26
N VAL A 120 28.22 -62.80 -31.99
CA VAL A 120 29.54 -62.15 -31.91
C VAL A 120 29.79 -61.62 -30.50
N ASP A 121 31.04 -61.67 -30.05
CA ASP A 121 31.46 -61.26 -28.70
C ASP A 121 31.32 -59.76 -28.43
N LYS A 122 31.54 -58.91 -29.44
CA LYS A 122 31.35 -57.45 -29.35
C LYS A 122 30.33 -56.95 -30.37
N GLN A 123 29.36 -56.18 -29.90
CA GLN A 123 28.29 -55.58 -30.71
C GLN A 123 28.70 -54.26 -31.39
N SER A 124 29.86 -53.70 -31.03
CA SER A 124 30.50 -52.55 -31.67
C SER A 124 32.00 -52.53 -31.35
N VAL A 125 32.77 -51.73 -32.09
CA VAL A 125 34.21 -51.53 -31.87
C VAL A 125 34.54 -50.04 -31.97
N ASP A 126 35.25 -49.49 -30.98
CA ASP A 126 35.90 -48.16 -31.05
C ASP A 126 37.41 -48.40 -30.88
N ILE A 127 38.23 -47.87 -31.80
CA ILE A 127 39.69 -48.00 -31.79
C ILE A 127 40.36 -46.70 -32.23
N ARG A 128 41.57 -46.45 -31.68
CA ARG A 128 42.46 -45.40 -32.20
C ARG A 128 43.14 -45.88 -33.48
N LYS A 129 43.66 -44.95 -34.29
CA LYS A 129 44.37 -45.22 -35.53
C LYS A 129 45.56 -46.17 -35.31
N ASP A 130 45.79 -47.04 -36.28
CA ASP A 130 46.80 -48.10 -36.30
C ASP A 130 46.67 -49.17 -35.20
N LYS A 131 45.67 -49.09 -34.31
CA LYS A 131 45.33 -50.14 -33.35
C LYS A 131 44.44 -51.21 -33.99
N SER A 132 44.27 -52.33 -33.29
CA SER A 132 43.50 -53.48 -33.80
C SER A 132 42.71 -54.20 -32.70
N GLN A 133 41.59 -54.80 -33.08
CA GLN A 133 40.67 -55.51 -32.20
C GLN A 133 40.17 -56.78 -32.89
N GLN A 134 40.35 -57.94 -32.24
CA GLN A 134 39.78 -59.21 -32.68
C GLN A 134 38.29 -59.30 -32.31
N LEU A 135 37.46 -59.85 -33.20
CA LEU A 135 36.11 -60.35 -32.92
C LEU A 135 36.10 -61.88 -32.93
N LYS A 136 35.15 -62.48 -32.21
CA LYS A 136 34.92 -63.92 -32.13
C LYS A 136 33.49 -64.24 -32.57
N LEU A 137 33.32 -65.09 -33.58
CA LEU A 137 32.02 -65.48 -34.12
C LEU A 137 31.68 -66.93 -33.75
N THR A 138 30.54 -67.13 -33.09
CA THR A 138 30.05 -68.44 -32.65
C THR A 138 28.79 -68.81 -33.43
N ALA A 139 28.76 -70.01 -34.00
CA ALA A 139 27.59 -70.63 -34.59
C ALA A 139 26.84 -71.46 -33.53
N SER A 140 25.52 -71.54 -33.68
CA SER A 140 24.65 -72.42 -32.89
C SER A 140 23.73 -73.22 -33.80
N TYR A 141 23.56 -74.50 -33.49
CA TYR A 141 22.84 -75.47 -34.30
C TYR A 141 21.50 -75.89 -33.66
N SER A 142 20.61 -76.50 -34.44
CA SER A 142 19.27 -76.88 -33.96
C SER A 142 19.27 -77.99 -32.91
N ASP A 143 20.34 -78.78 -32.83
CA ASP A 143 20.53 -79.83 -31.80
C ASP A 143 21.02 -79.29 -30.45
N GLY A 144 21.23 -77.97 -30.35
CA GLY A 144 21.69 -77.27 -29.14
C GLY A 144 23.21 -77.12 -29.03
N LYS A 145 24.01 -77.65 -29.96
CA LYS A 145 25.46 -77.46 -29.96
C LYS A 145 25.88 -76.09 -30.48
N THR A 146 27.09 -75.69 -30.11
CA THR A 146 27.75 -74.47 -30.58
C THR A 146 29.16 -74.78 -31.11
N GLU A 147 29.63 -73.96 -32.03
CA GLU A 147 30.94 -74.08 -32.68
C GLU A 147 31.53 -72.68 -32.88
N GLU A 148 32.83 -72.50 -32.67
CA GLU A 148 33.49 -71.27 -33.12
C GLU A 148 33.75 -71.33 -34.62
N VAL A 149 33.33 -70.28 -35.33
CA VAL A 149 33.41 -70.19 -36.79
C VAL A 149 34.13 -68.93 -37.26
N THR A 150 34.86 -68.23 -36.38
CA THR A 150 35.60 -67.00 -36.67
C THR A 150 36.49 -67.12 -37.93
N GLU A 151 37.26 -68.20 -38.05
CA GLU A 151 38.13 -68.48 -39.21
C GLU A 151 37.41 -69.15 -40.39
N LYS A 152 36.15 -69.58 -40.20
CA LYS A 152 35.33 -70.27 -41.20
C LYS A 152 34.26 -69.37 -41.84
N ALA A 153 34.21 -68.10 -41.44
CA ALA A 153 33.22 -67.13 -41.84
C ALA A 153 33.78 -66.15 -42.89
N ASP A 154 32.93 -65.74 -43.84
CA ASP A 154 33.27 -64.65 -44.76
C ASP A 154 33.21 -63.32 -43.97
N TRP A 155 34.30 -62.55 -43.95
CA TRP A 155 34.35 -61.22 -43.32
C TRP A 155 34.48 -60.13 -44.40
N ALA A 156 33.70 -59.07 -44.28
CA ALA A 156 33.76 -57.89 -45.15
C ALA A 156 33.64 -56.60 -44.33
N ILE A 157 34.09 -55.48 -44.89
CA ILE A 157 33.89 -54.14 -44.32
C ILE A 157 33.51 -53.15 -45.43
N ASP A 158 32.61 -52.23 -45.14
CA ASP A 158 32.07 -51.26 -46.10
C ASP A 158 33.06 -50.14 -46.50
N ASN A 159 33.95 -49.73 -45.59
CA ASN A 159 34.83 -48.58 -45.77
C ASN A 159 36.29 -48.90 -45.39
N THR A 160 37.06 -49.37 -46.37
CA THR A 160 38.48 -49.73 -46.24
C THR A 160 39.42 -48.56 -45.97
N SER A 161 38.97 -47.31 -46.12
CA SER A 161 39.75 -46.12 -45.78
C SER A 161 39.77 -45.82 -44.27
N VAL A 162 38.75 -46.31 -43.54
CA VAL A 162 38.62 -46.18 -42.10
C VAL A 162 39.24 -47.37 -41.38
N ALA A 163 38.88 -48.60 -41.78
CA ALA A 163 39.40 -49.83 -41.18
C ALA A 163 39.47 -51.00 -42.19
N THR A 164 40.26 -52.03 -41.88
CA THR A 164 40.29 -53.31 -42.61
C THR A 164 39.93 -54.46 -41.67
N VAL A 165 39.24 -55.50 -42.17
CA VAL A 165 38.95 -56.73 -41.42
C VAL A 165 39.50 -57.97 -42.13
N THR A 166 40.13 -58.87 -41.38
CA THR A 166 40.59 -60.19 -41.85
C THR A 166 40.39 -61.22 -40.73
N ASN A 167 39.65 -62.29 -40.97
CA ASN A 167 39.38 -63.37 -39.99
C ASN A 167 38.92 -62.84 -38.60
N GLY A 168 38.04 -61.84 -38.60
CA GLY A 168 37.56 -61.15 -37.40
C GLY A 168 38.52 -60.13 -36.78
N LEU A 169 39.79 -60.04 -37.22
CA LEU A 169 40.73 -59.00 -36.78
C LEU A 169 40.46 -57.70 -37.54
N ILE A 170 40.04 -56.67 -36.82
CA ILE A 170 39.82 -55.31 -37.34
C ILE A 170 41.06 -54.46 -37.05
N LYS A 171 41.59 -53.72 -38.02
CA LYS A 171 42.62 -52.68 -37.85
C LYS A 171 42.12 -51.32 -38.37
N GLY A 172 42.30 -50.26 -37.60
CA GLY A 172 41.97 -48.88 -38.00
C GLY A 172 43.12 -48.19 -38.74
N HIS A 173 42.79 -47.35 -39.74
CA HIS A 173 43.75 -46.64 -40.61
C HIS A 173 43.45 -45.13 -40.74
N GLY A 174 42.17 -44.75 -40.81
CA GLY A 174 41.73 -43.36 -41.00
C GLY A 174 40.55 -43.00 -40.09
N SER A 175 40.37 -41.71 -39.81
CA SER A 175 39.29 -41.24 -38.92
C SER A 175 37.91 -41.35 -39.59
N GLY A 176 36.94 -41.96 -38.90
CA GLY A 176 35.57 -42.12 -39.41
C GLY A 176 34.87 -43.39 -38.89
N THR A 177 33.78 -43.76 -39.57
CA THR A 177 32.96 -44.94 -39.28
C THR A 177 32.99 -45.96 -40.43
N ALA A 178 32.87 -47.22 -40.07
CA ALA A 178 32.72 -48.36 -40.98
C ALA A 178 31.80 -49.43 -40.35
N THR A 179 31.37 -50.43 -41.12
CA THR A 179 30.55 -51.56 -40.68
C THR A 179 31.18 -52.87 -41.15
N VAL A 180 31.55 -53.72 -40.20
CA VAL A 180 32.04 -55.08 -40.46
C VAL A 180 30.86 -56.03 -40.55
N THR A 181 30.81 -56.84 -41.59
CA THR A 181 29.81 -57.91 -41.75
C THR A 181 30.50 -59.27 -41.73
N ALA A 182 29.98 -60.18 -40.91
CA ALA A 182 30.45 -61.55 -40.77
C ALA A 182 29.35 -62.52 -41.22
N LYS A 183 29.69 -63.50 -42.06
CA LYS A 183 28.75 -64.45 -42.65
C LYS A 183 29.20 -65.90 -42.45
N PHE A 184 28.31 -66.76 -41.96
CA PHE A 184 28.55 -68.20 -41.90
C PHE A 184 27.32 -68.97 -42.37
N GLY A 185 27.52 -69.86 -43.34
CA GLY A 185 26.43 -70.54 -44.05
C GLY A 185 25.43 -69.55 -44.64
N ARG A 186 24.18 -69.63 -44.20
CA ARG A 186 23.05 -68.80 -44.66
C ARG A 186 22.75 -67.58 -43.77
N LEU A 187 23.59 -67.28 -42.78
CA LEU A 187 23.34 -66.23 -41.77
C LEU A 187 24.44 -65.18 -41.75
N THR A 188 24.09 -63.95 -41.35
CA THR A 188 24.97 -62.77 -41.31
C THR A 188 24.78 -61.96 -40.02
N VAL A 189 25.85 -61.36 -39.52
CA VAL A 189 25.84 -60.38 -38.41
C VAL A 189 26.64 -59.14 -38.85
N ALA A 190 26.18 -57.95 -38.47
CA ALA A 190 26.87 -56.68 -38.75
C ALA A 190 27.30 -56.00 -37.44
N ILE A 191 28.50 -55.41 -37.43
CA ILE A 191 29.17 -54.79 -36.27
C ILE A 191 29.71 -53.41 -36.70
N PRO A 192 29.19 -52.30 -36.15
CA PRO A 192 29.74 -50.97 -36.42
C PRO A 192 31.13 -50.77 -35.78
N VAL A 193 31.99 -50.07 -36.51
CA VAL A 193 33.37 -49.74 -36.16
C VAL A 193 33.57 -48.22 -36.24
N SER A 194 34.05 -47.64 -35.15
CA SER A 194 34.53 -46.26 -35.07
C SER A 194 36.06 -46.25 -35.03
N VAL A 195 36.68 -45.36 -35.79
CA VAL A 195 38.13 -45.13 -35.75
C VAL A 195 38.41 -43.65 -35.58
N GLU A 196 39.21 -43.30 -34.57
CA GLU A 196 39.74 -41.94 -34.33
C GLU A 196 38.70 -40.80 -34.41
N ILE A 197 37.49 -41.08 -33.90
CA ILE A 197 36.40 -40.11 -33.82
C ILE A 197 36.57 -39.31 -32.54
N VAL A 198 36.73 -38.00 -32.65
CA VAL A 198 36.83 -37.09 -31.49
C VAL A 198 35.43 -36.53 -31.19
N ARG A 199 34.97 -36.67 -29.95
CA ARG A 199 33.68 -36.12 -29.50
C ARG A 199 33.78 -34.62 -29.31
N ARG A 200 34.84 -34.14 -28.65
CA ARG A 200 35.12 -32.71 -28.43
C ARG A 200 36.64 -32.49 -28.39
N LEU A 201 37.09 -31.39 -29.00
CA LEU A 201 38.47 -30.91 -28.97
C LEU A 201 38.46 -29.54 -28.29
N GLU A 202 39.29 -29.34 -27.28
CA GLU A 202 39.25 -28.15 -26.43
C GLU A 202 40.66 -27.56 -26.29
N PRO A 203 40.89 -26.28 -26.64
CA PRO A 203 42.16 -25.63 -26.39
C PRO A 203 42.20 -25.11 -24.95
N GLU A 204 43.39 -25.12 -24.33
CA GLU A 204 43.61 -24.59 -22.98
C GLU A 204 43.17 -23.12 -22.84
N LYS A 205 43.32 -22.34 -23.92
CA LYS A 205 42.83 -20.97 -24.05
C LYS A 205 42.20 -20.75 -25.42
N THR A 206 41.04 -20.09 -25.46
CA THR A 206 40.37 -19.67 -26.71
C THR A 206 40.76 -18.27 -27.18
N GLN A 207 41.50 -17.51 -26.37
CA GLN A 207 42.07 -16.23 -26.72
C GLN A 207 43.38 -16.00 -25.94
N ILE A 208 44.37 -15.40 -26.60
CA ILE A 208 45.62 -14.92 -25.99
C ILE A 208 45.97 -13.52 -26.50
N SER A 209 46.81 -12.81 -25.76
CA SER A 209 47.37 -11.52 -26.18
C SER A 209 48.89 -11.55 -26.02
N LEU A 210 49.61 -11.08 -27.03
CA LEU A 210 51.06 -11.13 -27.13
C LEU A 210 51.62 -9.76 -27.52
N LEU A 211 52.86 -9.47 -27.11
CA LEU A 211 53.66 -8.44 -27.74
C LEU A 211 54.42 -9.04 -28.93
N ASN A 212 54.80 -8.22 -29.91
CA ASN A 212 55.51 -8.68 -31.10
C ASN A 212 56.83 -9.42 -30.73
N GLY A 213 57.12 -10.51 -31.45
CA GLY A 213 58.25 -11.39 -31.20
C GLY A 213 58.11 -12.28 -29.95
N LYS A 214 56.95 -12.28 -29.27
CA LYS A 214 56.64 -13.22 -28.18
C LYS A 214 55.87 -14.44 -28.69
N PHE A 215 55.77 -15.45 -27.83
CA PHE A 215 55.02 -16.67 -28.11
C PHE A 215 54.40 -17.24 -26.83
N GLU A 216 53.36 -18.04 -26.99
CA GLU A 216 52.75 -18.85 -25.92
C GLU A 216 52.47 -20.27 -26.46
N THR A 217 52.48 -21.27 -25.58
CA THR A 217 52.17 -22.66 -25.94
C THR A 217 50.81 -23.05 -25.36
N ILE A 218 49.91 -23.56 -26.22
CA ILE A 218 48.54 -23.97 -25.88
C ILE A 218 48.39 -25.47 -26.06
N LYS A 219 47.95 -26.17 -25.01
CA LYS A 219 47.55 -27.58 -25.08
C LYS A 219 46.19 -27.76 -25.77
N LEU A 220 45.97 -28.94 -26.35
CA LEU A 220 44.67 -29.35 -26.89
C LEU A 220 44.22 -30.65 -26.22
N THR A 221 43.11 -30.63 -25.48
CA THR A 221 42.53 -31.85 -24.89
C THR A 221 41.50 -32.46 -25.83
N ALA A 222 41.59 -33.77 -26.08
CA ALA A 222 40.67 -34.52 -26.94
C ALA A 222 39.83 -35.51 -26.10
N LEU A 223 38.51 -35.31 -26.08
CA LEU A 223 37.54 -36.22 -25.48
C LEU A 223 36.95 -37.14 -26.56
N TYR A 224 36.91 -38.44 -26.30
CA TYR A 224 36.42 -39.46 -27.24
C TYR A 224 34.98 -39.95 -26.89
N PRO A 225 34.27 -40.65 -27.80
CA PRO A 225 32.91 -41.16 -27.57
C PRO A 225 32.79 -42.15 -26.41
N ASP A 226 33.80 -42.99 -26.20
CA ASP A 226 33.92 -43.95 -25.09
C ASP A 226 34.13 -43.30 -23.71
N GLY A 227 34.36 -41.98 -23.66
CA GLY A 227 34.64 -41.23 -22.44
C GLY A 227 36.12 -41.17 -22.04
N SER A 228 37.03 -41.77 -22.81
CA SER A 228 38.47 -41.57 -22.67
C SER A 228 38.88 -40.15 -23.08
N VAL A 229 40.02 -39.69 -22.54
CA VAL A 229 40.57 -38.34 -22.76
C VAL A 229 42.06 -38.47 -23.06
N GLU A 230 42.52 -37.80 -24.12
CA GLU A 230 43.94 -37.50 -24.33
C GLU A 230 44.19 -36.05 -23.90
N GLU A 231 45.06 -35.82 -22.91
CA GLU A 231 45.18 -34.50 -22.27
C GLU A 231 45.84 -33.44 -23.19
N ASP A 232 46.79 -33.83 -24.04
CA ASP A 232 47.45 -32.94 -24.99
C ASP A 232 47.75 -33.60 -26.34
N VAL A 233 46.98 -33.22 -27.36
CA VAL A 233 47.18 -33.59 -28.77
C VAL A 233 47.81 -32.46 -29.60
N ALA A 234 48.20 -31.33 -28.99
CA ALA A 234 48.69 -30.15 -29.71
C ALA A 234 49.91 -30.45 -30.61
N GLY A 235 50.79 -31.36 -30.19
CA GLY A 235 51.97 -31.77 -30.96
C GLY A 235 51.70 -32.64 -32.19
N VAL A 236 50.49 -33.17 -32.34
CA VAL A 236 50.03 -34.05 -33.44
C VAL A 236 48.80 -33.53 -34.18
N ALA A 237 48.24 -32.40 -33.76
CA ALA A 237 47.18 -31.68 -34.48
C ALA A 237 47.74 -30.97 -35.72
N GLU A 238 46.89 -30.79 -36.73
CA GLU A 238 47.16 -29.87 -37.84
C GLU A 238 46.84 -28.44 -37.37
N TRP A 239 47.68 -27.46 -37.71
CA TRP A 239 47.53 -26.05 -37.31
C TRP A 239 47.52 -25.14 -38.55
N SER A 240 46.87 -23.98 -38.42
CA SER A 240 46.73 -22.95 -39.45
C SER A 240 46.36 -21.61 -38.82
N SER A 241 46.61 -20.50 -39.51
CA SER A 241 46.20 -19.15 -39.12
C SER A 241 45.44 -18.46 -40.26
N ASP A 242 44.49 -17.58 -39.93
CA ASP A 242 43.88 -16.70 -40.94
C ASP A 242 44.79 -15.51 -41.33
N ASN A 243 45.84 -15.24 -40.53
CA ASN A 243 46.74 -14.10 -40.69
C ASN A 243 48.12 -14.38 -40.09
N GLU A 244 48.90 -15.23 -40.78
CA GLU A 244 50.27 -15.64 -40.40
C GLU A 244 51.23 -14.45 -40.18
N ALA A 245 50.99 -13.32 -40.85
CA ALA A 245 51.78 -12.10 -40.71
C ALA A 245 51.58 -11.37 -39.35
N VAL A 246 50.47 -11.66 -38.66
CA VAL A 246 50.23 -11.22 -37.28
C VAL A 246 50.63 -12.32 -36.30
N ALA A 247 50.15 -13.55 -36.49
CA ALA A 247 50.54 -14.71 -35.69
C ALA A 247 50.33 -16.05 -36.42
N ASP A 248 51.22 -17.00 -36.16
CA ASP A 248 51.12 -18.39 -36.65
C ASP A 248 51.39 -19.40 -35.51
N ALA A 249 51.00 -20.67 -35.69
CA ALA A 249 51.07 -21.71 -34.69
C ALA A 249 51.61 -23.05 -35.21
N ILE A 250 52.64 -23.56 -34.54
CA ILE A 250 53.24 -24.86 -34.86
C ILE A 250 53.27 -25.72 -33.60
N LYS A 251 52.60 -26.89 -33.64
CA LYS A 251 52.60 -27.90 -32.56
C LYS A 251 52.22 -27.32 -31.18
N GLY A 252 51.18 -26.49 -31.14
CA GLY A 252 50.72 -25.80 -29.92
C GLY A 252 51.44 -24.48 -29.61
N LYS A 253 52.62 -24.22 -30.18
CA LYS A 253 53.34 -22.95 -29.96
C LYS A 253 52.84 -21.88 -30.94
N ILE A 254 52.09 -20.90 -30.42
CA ILE A 254 51.61 -19.72 -31.14
C ILE A 254 52.64 -18.59 -31.00
N THR A 255 53.09 -17.99 -32.10
CA THR A 255 54.12 -16.93 -32.14
C THR A 255 53.58 -15.68 -32.84
N ALA A 256 53.88 -14.49 -32.30
CA ALA A 256 53.47 -13.19 -32.84
C ALA A 256 54.57 -12.51 -33.66
N TYR A 257 54.18 -11.88 -34.77
CA TYR A 257 55.07 -11.31 -35.79
C TYR A 257 54.77 -9.86 -36.18
N GLY A 258 53.55 -9.36 -35.94
CA GLY A 258 53.16 -8.00 -36.28
C GLY A 258 51.86 -7.56 -35.58
N PRO A 259 51.65 -6.25 -35.38
CA PRO A 259 50.48 -5.71 -34.69
C PRO A 259 49.18 -6.03 -35.44
N GLY A 260 48.13 -6.40 -34.71
CA GLY A 260 46.82 -6.74 -35.28
C GLY A 260 46.14 -7.91 -34.58
N THR A 261 45.26 -8.61 -35.30
CA THR A 261 44.56 -9.80 -34.80
C THR A 261 44.63 -10.95 -35.80
N ALA A 262 44.73 -12.18 -35.28
CA ALA A 262 44.65 -13.43 -36.03
C ALA A 262 43.77 -14.46 -35.31
N VAL A 263 43.27 -15.45 -36.03
CA VAL A 263 42.56 -16.63 -35.50
C VAL A 263 43.32 -17.89 -35.93
N VAL A 264 43.99 -18.50 -34.96
CA VAL A 264 44.67 -19.77 -35.09
C VAL A 264 43.64 -20.90 -35.00
N THR A 265 43.62 -21.80 -35.99
CA THR A 265 42.74 -22.97 -36.03
C THR A 265 43.56 -24.26 -35.96
N ALA A 266 43.26 -25.09 -34.97
CA ALA A 266 43.82 -26.42 -34.81
C ALA A 266 42.79 -27.50 -35.16
N LYS A 267 43.24 -28.64 -35.69
CA LYS A 267 42.41 -29.76 -36.16
C LYS A 267 42.98 -31.09 -35.70
N TYR A 268 42.15 -31.94 -35.09
CA TYR A 268 42.51 -33.27 -34.64
C TYR A 268 41.33 -34.26 -34.76
N GLY A 269 41.60 -35.46 -35.25
CA GLY A 269 40.59 -36.48 -35.55
C GLY A 269 39.51 -35.98 -36.51
N THR A 270 38.30 -35.73 -35.97
CA THR A 270 37.13 -35.22 -36.69
C THR A 270 36.66 -33.84 -36.21
N LYS A 271 37.48 -33.10 -35.46
CA LYS A 271 37.14 -31.83 -34.81
C LYS A 271 38.19 -30.74 -35.03
N THR A 272 37.74 -29.49 -34.87
CA THR A 272 38.56 -28.27 -34.90
C THR A 272 38.35 -27.44 -33.65
N ALA A 273 39.38 -26.70 -33.25
CA ALA A 273 39.39 -25.73 -32.17
C ALA A 273 39.99 -24.41 -32.67
N THR A 274 39.57 -23.27 -32.12
CA THR A 274 40.04 -21.94 -32.53
C THR A 274 40.56 -21.15 -31.33
N ILE A 275 41.63 -20.38 -31.56
CA ILE A 275 42.27 -19.50 -30.59
C ILE A 275 42.47 -18.13 -31.26
N LYS A 276 41.88 -17.08 -30.69
CA LYS A 276 42.13 -15.69 -31.14
C LYS A 276 43.44 -15.18 -30.56
N VAL A 277 44.23 -14.47 -31.37
CA VAL A 277 45.51 -13.87 -30.99
C VAL A 277 45.43 -12.37 -31.25
N ASP A 278 45.65 -11.57 -30.20
CA ASP A 278 45.75 -10.11 -30.27
C ASP A 278 47.21 -9.68 -30.06
N VAL A 279 47.80 -8.96 -31.02
CA VAL A 279 49.22 -8.55 -30.99
C VAL A 279 49.36 -7.04 -30.85
N ASP A 280 50.24 -6.58 -29.97
CA ASP A 280 50.55 -5.16 -29.64
C ASP A 280 49.30 -4.28 -29.38
N SER A 281 48.19 -4.92 -29.00
CA SER A 281 46.88 -4.27 -28.94
C SER A 281 46.78 -3.32 -27.75
N THR A 282 46.97 -2.02 -28.00
CA THR A 282 46.88 -0.95 -27.00
C THR A 282 45.46 -0.83 -26.45
N ARG A 283 45.29 -1.13 -25.16
CA ARG A 283 43.99 -1.12 -24.46
C ARG A 283 43.57 0.31 -24.10
N THR A 284 44.48 1.09 -23.52
CA THR A 284 44.26 2.50 -23.14
C THR A 284 45.54 3.31 -23.28
N LEU A 285 45.40 4.60 -23.60
CA LEU A 285 46.44 5.61 -23.39
C LEU A 285 46.12 6.43 -22.13
N THR A 286 47.15 6.83 -21.39
CA THR A 286 47.03 7.75 -20.26
C THR A 286 48.11 8.83 -20.34
N VAL A 287 47.71 10.09 -20.22
CA VAL A 287 48.62 11.25 -20.16
C VAL A 287 48.72 11.78 -18.73
N ASN A 288 49.90 12.27 -18.34
CA ASN A 288 50.17 12.78 -16.99
C ASN A 288 49.37 14.03 -16.58
N LYS A 289 48.96 14.88 -17.53
CA LYS A 289 48.14 16.09 -17.32
C LYS A 289 47.09 16.18 -18.45
N GLN A 290 45.82 16.41 -18.13
CA GLN A 290 44.70 16.46 -19.09
C GLN A 290 44.10 17.86 -19.30
N ASP A 291 44.23 18.74 -18.32
CA ASP A 291 43.90 20.16 -18.44
C ASP A 291 45.13 20.96 -17.96
N LEU A 292 45.56 21.95 -18.74
CA LEU A 292 46.68 22.84 -18.47
C LEU A 292 46.20 24.29 -18.47
N PHE A 293 46.63 25.06 -17.49
CA PHE A 293 46.59 26.53 -17.53
C PHE A 293 48.01 27.05 -17.74
N MET A 294 48.16 27.98 -18.68
CA MET A 294 49.46 28.55 -19.05
C MET A 294 49.36 30.07 -19.23
N HIS A 295 50.45 30.78 -18.96
CA HIS A 295 50.65 32.15 -19.41
C HIS A 295 51.34 32.17 -20.78
N VAL A 296 51.27 33.30 -21.48
CA VAL A 296 51.97 33.47 -22.77
C VAL A 296 53.48 33.42 -22.54
N GLY A 297 54.17 32.51 -23.24
CA GLY A 297 55.59 32.23 -23.08
C GLY A 297 55.92 31.02 -22.20
N ASP A 298 54.94 30.40 -21.54
CA ASP A 298 55.17 29.19 -20.73
C ASP A 298 55.51 27.97 -21.61
N GLU A 299 56.33 27.07 -21.07
CA GLU A 299 56.62 25.74 -21.63
C GLU A 299 56.24 24.64 -20.63
N GLU A 300 55.66 23.55 -21.12
CA GLU A 300 55.19 22.41 -20.31
C GLU A 300 55.52 21.09 -21.03
N THR A 301 55.65 19.97 -20.31
CA THR A 301 55.97 18.67 -20.91
C THR A 301 55.06 17.55 -20.39
N LEU A 302 54.41 16.89 -21.34
CA LEU A 302 53.51 15.76 -21.11
C LEU A 302 54.24 14.43 -21.25
N GLU A 303 53.82 13.44 -20.46
CA GLU A 303 54.19 12.05 -20.62
C GLU A 303 52.96 11.24 -21.02
N LEU A 304 53.09 10.39 -22.05
CA LEU A 304 52.04 9.52 -22.56
C LEU A 304 52.43 8.05 -22.36
N THR A 305 51.64 7.31 -21.59
CA THR A 305 51.82 5.88 -21.35
C THR A 305 50.77 5.07 -22.10
N ALA A 306 51.20 4.03 -22.81
CA ALA A 306 50.36 2.99 -23.37
C ALA A 306 50.22 1.83 -22.38
N LEU A 307 49.02 1.26 -22.26
CA LEU A 307 48.73 0.03 -21.53
C LEU A 307 48.13 -0.98 -22.51
N TYR A 308 48.80 -2.12 -22.70
CA TYR A 308 48.40 -3.13 -23.69
C TYR A 308 47.39 -4.14 -23.11
N ALA A 309 46.87 -5.02 -23.98
CA ALA A 309 45.89 -6.04 -23.62
C ALA A 309 46.40 -7.02 -22.54
N ASP A 310 47.67 -7.40 -22.60
CA ASP A 310 48.37 -8.27 -21.63
C ASP A 310 48.60 -7.64 -20.24
N GLY A 311 48.43 -6.32 -20.12
CA GLY A 311 48.63 -5.56 -18.90
C GLY A 311 49.99 -4.86 -18.77
N ASN A 312 50.92 -5.06 -19.72
CA ASN A 312 52.19 -4.34 -19.76
C ASN A 312 52.00 -2.86 -20.13
N LYS A 313 52.99 -2.03 -19.77
CA LYS A 313 52.99 -0.58 -20.01
C LYS A 313 54.30 -0.09 -20.60
N ASP A 314 54.22 0.75 -21.62
CA ASP A 314 55.34 1.50 -22.19
C ASP A 314 55.05 3.01 -22.16
N THR A 315 56.08 3.83 -21.96
CA THR A 315 56.00 5.28 -22.21
C THR A 315 56.29 5.55 -23.69
N VAL A 316 55.31 6.13 -24.38
CA VAL A 316 55.25 6.28 -25.85
C VAL A 316 55.25 7.74 -26.31
N THR A 317 55.60 8.68 -25.41
CA THR A 317 55.64 10.14 -25.65
C THR A 317 56.38 10.53 -26.93
N GLU A 318 57.54 9.91 -27.19
CA GLU A 318 58.43 10.21 -28.33
C GLU A 318 58.00 9.55 -29.66
N THR A 319 57.15 8.52 -29.59
CA THR A 319 56.70 7.70 -30.73
C THR A 319 55.23 7.94 -31.10
N ALA A 320 54.50 8.70 -30.28
CA ALA A 320 53.13 9.14 -30.55
C ALA A 320 53.08 10.35 -31.52
N GLU A 321 52.00 10.42 -32.28
CA GLU A 321 51.64 11.57 -33.13
C GLU A 321 51.04 12.66 -32.24
N TRP A 322 51.64 13.86 -32.22
CA TRP A 322 51.14 15.02 -31.47
C TRP A 322 50.66 16.12 -32.41
N SER A 323 49.54 16.75 -32.07
CA SER A 323 48.92 17.83 -32.85
C SER A 323 48.22 18.84 -31.95
N SER A 324 48.03 20.07 -32.44
CA SER A 324 47.23 21.13 -31.82
C SER A 324 46.14 21.57 -32.80
N ASP A 325 44.94 21.88 -32.33
CA ASP A 325 43.89 22.51 -33.15
C ASP A 325 44.20 23.99 -33.47
N LYS A 326 44.98 24.66 -32.59
CA LYS A 326 45.35 26.07 -32.64
C LYS A 326 46.83 26.25 -32.27
N PRO A 327 47.78 25.90 -33.16
CA PRO A 327 49.21 26.03 -32.89
C PRO A 327 49.65 27.47 -32.60
N GLU A 328 48.88 28.47 -33.01
CA GLU A 328 49.07 29.90 -32.71
C GLU A 328 48.65 30.32 -31.29
N VAL A 329 47.86 29.49 -30.60
CA VAL A 329 47.55 29.63 -29.17
C VAL A 329 48.53 28.79 -28.36
N ALA A 330 48.61 27.50 -28.66
CA ALA A 330 49.58 26.59 -28.05
C ALA A 330 50.07 25.53 -29.06
N SER A 331 51.38 25.48 -29.28
CA SER A 331 52.02 24.50 -30.17
C SER A 331 52.53 23.29 -29.40
N VAL A 332 52.50 22.10 -30.00
CA VAL A 332 53.06 20.86 -29.40
C VAL A 332 54.08 20.20 -30.32
N SER A 333 55.11 19.58 -29.73
CA SER A 333 55.99 18.61 -30.40
C SER A 333 56.57 17.63 -29.37
N LYS A 334 56.48 16.32 -29.63
CA LYS A 334 57.02 15.25 -28.76
C LYS A 334 56.60 15.40 -27.28
N GLY A 335 55.33 15.73 -27.04
CA GLY A 335 54.79 15.98 -25.70
C GLY A 335 55.17 17.33 -25.06
N LYS A 336 56.13 18.10 -25.60
CA LYS A 336 56.41 19.46 -25.15
C LYS A 336 55.40 20.45 -25.75
N ILE A 337 54.79 21.26 -24.91
CA ILE A 337 53.84 22.33 -25.26
C ILE A 337 54.51 23.69 -25.01
N ILE A 338 54.23 24.67 -25.87
CA ILE A 338 54.63 26.08 -25.75
C ILE A 338 53.41 26.96 -26.01
N ALA A 339 53.14 27.92 -25.12
CA ALA A 339 52.01 28.85 -25.21
C ALA A 339 52.42 30.18 -25.88
N HIS A 340 51.69 30.61 -26.90
CA HIS A 340 52.06 31.74 -27.79
C HIS A 340 51.11 32.94 -27.72
N ALA A 341 49.82 32.71 -27.52
CA ALA A 341 48.80 33.76 -27.47
C ALA A 341 47.62 33.35 -26.58
N SER A 342 46.88 34.32 -26.04
CA SER A 342 45.74 34.02 -25.17
C SER A 342 44.59 33.35 -25.93
N GLY A 343 44.10 32.22 -25.44
CA GLY A 343 43.05 31.41 -26.06
C GLY A 343 42.97 29.99 -25.48
N GLU A 344 41.94 29.24 -25.88
CA GLU A 344 41.78 27.83 -25.54
C GLU A 344 42.28 26.97 -26.72
N ALA A 345 43.14 25.98 -26.49
CA ALA A 345 43.61 25.02 -27.49
C ALA A 345 43.44 23.56 -27.01
N VAL A 346 43.34 22.63 -27.95
CA VAL A 346 43.24 21.19 -27.71
C VAL A 346 44.42 20.48 -28.36
N ILE A 347 45.29 19.96 -27.52
CA ILE A 347 46.40 19.09 -27.92
C ILE A 347 45.86 17.65 -28.04
N THR A 348 46.02 17.03 -29.19
CA THR A 348 45.66 15.62 -29.41
C THR A 348 46.92 14.78 -29.58
N ALA A 349 47.05 13.74 -28.76
CA ALA A 349 48.12 12.76 -28.80
C ALA A 349 47.57 11.40 -29.23
N LYS A 350 48.13 10.79 -30.27
CA LYS A 350 47.66 9.52 -30.87
C LYS A 350 48.78 8.48 -30.91
N TYR A 351 48.45 7.25 -30.55
CA TYR A 351 49.35 6.09 -30.62
C TYR A 351 48.53 4.84 -30.94
N ALA A 352 48.88 4.14 -32.02
CA ALA A 352 48.05 3.12 -32.66
C ALA A 352 46.60 3.61 -32.88
N GLU A 353 45.61 2.74 -32.67
CA GLU A 353 44.16 3.03 -32.78
C GLU A 353 43.57 3.76 -31.55
N LYS A 354 44.40 4.52 -30.82
CA LYS A 354 43.99 5.25 -29.60
C LYS A 354 44.49 6.70 -29.65
N SER A 355 43.68 7.60 -29.09
CA SER A 355 44.02 9.00 -28.92
C SER A 355 43.56 9.52 -27.56
N VAL A 356 44.28 10.49 -27.01
CA VAL A 356 43.88 11.28 -25.84
C VAL A 356 43.96 12.76 -26.18
N GLN A 357 43.07 13.56 -25.59
CA GLN A 357 43.04 15.01 -25.75
C GLN A 357 43.43 15.68 -24.44
N ILE A 358 44.16 16.79 -24.54
CA ILE A 358 44.61 17.64 -23.44
C ILE A 358 44.16 19.06 -23.75
N ARG A 359 43.51 19.73 -22.80
CA ARG A 359 43.11 21.13 -22.94
C ARG A 359 44.21 22.05 -22.46
N VAL A 360 44.40 23.17 -23.15
CA VAL A 360 45.38 24.21 -22.82
C VAL A 360 44.68 25.57 -22.83
N ASP A 361 44.44 26.12 -21.65
CA ASP A 361 43.86 27.45 -21.44
C ASP A 361 45.01 28.46 -21.27
N VAL A 362 45.29 29.28 -22.29
CA VAL A 362 46.33 30.31 -22.25
C VAL A 362 45.72 31.67 -21.87
N GLU A 363 45.98 32.17 -20.67
CA GLU A 363 45.46 33.45 -20.14
C GLU A 363 43.96 33.72 -20.38
N VAL A 364 43.10 32.69 -20.43
CA VAL A 364 41.64 32.85 -20.68
C VAL A 364 40.88 33.12 -19.38
N PRO A 365 40.33 34.33 -19.16
CA PRO A 365 39.59 34.65 -17.95
C PRO A 365 38.19 34.01 -17.98
N ARG A 366 37.77 33.41 -16.86
CA ARG A 366 36.39 32.96 -16.67
C ARG A 366 35.44 34.16 -16.59
N TYR A 367 35.85 35.21 -15.89
CA TYR A 367 35.17 36.51 -15.83
C TYR A 367 36.17 37.64 -15.55
N LEU A 368 35.72 38.88 -15.81
CA LEU A 368 36.43 40.12 -15.54
C LEU A 368 35.64 40.92 -14.48
N ASP A 369 36.33 41.48 -13.48
CA ASP A 369 35.75 42.21 -12.35
C ASP A 369 36.34 43.64 -12.28
N PRO A 370 35.60 44.68 -12.73
CA PRO A 370 36.05 46.06 -12.69
C PRO A 370 35.72 46.72 -11.34
N LYS A 371 36.72 47.36 -10.73
CA LYS A 371 36.62 48.00 -9.42
C LYS A 371 37.00 49.48 -9.54
N PRO A 372 36.04 50.43 -9.45
CA PRO A 372 34.60 50.23 -9.26
C PRO A 372 33.85 49.80 -10.55
N ALA A 373 32.74 49.07 -10.37
CA ALA A 373 31.90 48.57 -11.47
C ALA A 373 30.84 49.58 -11.98
N TYR A 374 30.70 50.71 -11.30
CA TYR A 374 29.89 51.87 -11.71
C TYR A 374 30.61 53.12 -11.20
N LEU A 375 30.72 54.14 -12.05
CA LEU A 375 31.57 55.29 -11.78
C LEU A 375 30.76 56.60 -11.88
N PRO A 376 30.21 57.11 -10.76
CA PRO A 376 29.61 58.43 -10.74
C PRO A 376 30.71 59.50 -10.69
N MET A 377 30.64 60.50 -11.55
CA MET A 377 31.66 61.53 -11.70
C MET A 377 31.07 62.94 -11.71
N ARG A 378 31.95 63.94 -11.58
CA ARG A 378 31.62 65.35 -11.86
C ARG A 378 32.47 65.85 -13.03
N SER A 379 31.95 66.79 -13.81
CA SER A 379 32.72 67.44 -14.87
C SER A 379 34.06 67.97 -14.33
N GLY A 380 35.17 67.47 -14.88
CA GLY A 380 36.54 67.80 -14.47
C GLY A 380 37.19 66.84 -13.47
N SER A 381 36.50 65.80 -12.97
CA SER A 381 37.12 64.75 -12.14
C SER A 381 37.71 63.61 -12.99
N SER A 382 38.69 62.89 -12.42
CA SER A 382 39.25 61.67 -12.99
C SER A 382 39.45 60.59 -11.93
N GLU A 383 39.24 59.33 -12.27
CA GLU A 383 39.27 58.16 -11.36
C GLU A 383 39.89 56.94 -12.06
N LYS A 384 40.55 56.02 -11.34
CA LYS A 384 41.11 54.78 -11.92
C LYS A 384 40.23 53.56 -11.59
N ILE A 385 39.85 52.83 -12.63
CA ILE A 385 39.26 51.49 -12.53
C ILE A 385 40.42 50.48 -12.47
N THR A 386 40.43 49.62 -11.46
CA THR A 386 41.25 48.40 -11.44
C THR A 386 40.44 47.27 -12.09
N LEU A 387 41.04 46.51 -13.00
CA LEU A 387 40.39 45.36 -13.64
C LEU A 387 41.08 44.07 -13.22
N GLU A 388 40.35 43.20 -12.55
CA GLU A 388 40.81 41.85 -12.18
C GLU A 388 40.25 40.80 -13.14
N ALA A 389 41.08 39.82 -13.50
CA ALA A 389 40.71 38.63 -14.24
C ALA A 389 40.82 37.41 -13.32
N THR A 390 39.78 36.57 -13.28
CA THR A 390 39.85 35.28 -12.58
C THR A 390 39.95 34.15 -13.59
N PHE A 391 41.09 33.45 -13.57
CA PHE A 391 41.39 32.36 -14.50
C PHE A 391 40.83 31.00 -14.04
N VAL A 392 41.07 29.95 -14.83
CA VAL A 392 40.72 28.56 -14.48
C VAL A 392 41.38 28.11 -13.17
N SER A 393 42.58 28.64 -12.87
CA SER A 393 43.34 28.48 -11.61
C SER A 393 42.65 29.05 -10.37
N GLY A 394 41.60 29.87 -10.53
CA GLY A 394 40.77 30.39 -9.45
C GLY A 394 41.35 31.60 -8.68
N LYS A 395 42.59 31.99 -8.95
CA LYS A 395 43.20 33.20 -8.37
C LYS A 395 42.86 34.43 -9.25
N PRO A 396 42.41 35.56 -8.67
CA PRO A 396 42.30 36.83 -9.39
C PRO A 396 43.68 37.46 -9.63
N GLU A 397 43.87 38.06 -10.80
CA GLU A 397 45.06 38.82 -11.18
C GLU A 397 44.67 40.18 -11.75
N ILE A 398 45.42 41.24 -11.40
CA ILE A 398 45.17 42.58 -11.92
C ILE A 398 45.74 42.68 -13.34
N ILE A 399 44.85 42.88 -14.32
CA ILE A 399 45.18 42.97 -15.74
C ILE A 399 44.79 44.32 -16.36
N THR A 400 44.51 45.33 -15.53
CA THR A 400 44.17 46.71 -15.92
C THR A 400 44.99 47.25 -17.07
N ASP A 401 46.30 47.08 -17.01
CA ASP A 401 47.26 47.67 -17.96
C ASP A 401 47.56 46.71 -19.15
N LYS A 402 47.01 45.47 -19.14
CA LYS A 402 46.96 44.55 -20.29
C LYS A 402 45.64 44.66 -21.09
N ALA A 403 44.62 45.34 -20.57
CA ALA A 403 43.27 45.36 -21.15
C ALA A 403 43.08 46.48 -22.19
N GLU A 404 42.27 46.23 -23.22
CA GLU A 404 41.83 47.26 -24.16
C GLU A 404 40.69 48.08 -23.54
N TRP A 405 40.84 49.40 -23.46
CA TRP A 405 39.82 50.30 -22.90
C TRP A 405 39.18 51.19 -23.98
N SER A 406 37.87 51.41 -23.88
CA SER A 406 37.10 52.26 -24.81
C SER A 406 35.91 52.91 -24.12
N SER A 407 35.40 54.03 -24.66
CA SER A 407 34.19 54.71 -24.18
C SER A 407 33.12 54.78 -25.27
N SER A 408 31.86 54.60 -24.89
CA SER A 408 30.72 54.83 -25.79
C SER A 408 30.48 56.33 -26.09
N ASN A 409 30.99 57.24 -25.26
CA ASN A 409 30.90 58.68 -25.48
C ASN A 409 32.04 59.43 -24.79
N SER A 410 33.14 59.67 -25.52
CA SER A 410 34.32 60.39 -25.04
C SER A 410 34.07 61.86 -24.68
N ASP A 411 33.01 62.48 -25.22
CA ASP A 411 32.62 63.85 -24.91
C ASP A 411 32.02 63.98 -23.50
N ILE A 412 31.54 62.88 -22.92
CA ILE A 412 31.02 62.79 -21.55
C ILE A 412 32.11 62.23 -20.63
N ALA A 413 32.67 61.06 -20.97
CA ALA A 413 33.76 60.44 -20.24
C ALA A 413 34.75 59.73 -21.18
N PHE A 414 36.02 60.13 -21.13
CA PHE A 414 37.12 59.47 -21.84
C PHE A 414 37.80 58.44 -20.94
N VAL A 415 38.42 57.41 -21.51
CA VAL A 415 39.21 56.41 -20.78
C VAL A 415 40.54 56.15 -21.47
N LYS A 416 41.61 55.97 -20.69
CA LYS A 416 42.91 55.44 -21.13
C LYS A 416 43.60 54.73 -19.97
N ASP A 417 44.18 53.55 -20.22
CA ASP A 417 45.00 52.79 -19.25
C ASP A 417 44.30 52.56 -17.88
N GLY A 418 43.00 52.28 -17.92
CA GLY A 418 42.11 52.15 -16.75
C GLY A 418 41.67 53.46 -16.09
N VAL A 419 42.23 54.61 -16.46
CA VAL A 419 41.87 55.93 -15.92
C VAL A 419 40.75 56.56 -16.75
N VAL A 420 39.67 56.95 -16.09
CA VAL A 420 38.51 57.63 -16.68
C VAL A 420 38.54 59.11 -16.30
N SER A 421 38.19 60.00 -17.25
CA SER A 421 38.11 61.46 -17.05
C SER A 421 36.78 61.99 -17.58
N ALA A 422 36.07 62.80 -16.77
CA ALA A 422 34.73 63.31 -17.09
C ALA A 422 34.74 64.78 -17.57
N TYR A 423 33.89 65.12 -18.54
CA TYR A 423 33.91 66.42 -19.23
C TYR A 423 32.55 67.12 -19.41
N LYS A 424 31.45 66.39 -19.54
CA LYS A 424 30.11 66.95 -19.78
C LYS A 424 29.05 66.13 -19.05
N ALA A 425 28.02 66.79 -18.54
CA ALA A 425 26.90 66.13 -17.88
C ALA A 425 26.18 65.16 -18.83
N GLY A 426 25.85 63.97 -18.33
CA GLY A 426 25.24 62.89 -19.11
C GLY A 426 25.80 61.51 -18.75
N SER A 427 25.46 60.49 -19.54
CA SER A 427 25.89 59.11 -19.33
C SER A 427 26.79 58.59 -20.45
N ALA A 428 27.83 57.85 -20.06
CA ALA A 428 28.73 57.11 -20.93
C ALA A 428 28.89 55.66 -20.41
N THR A 429 29.49 54.80 -21.22
CA THR A 429 29.82 53.42 -20.83
C THR A 429 31.25 53.13 -21.22
N ILE A 430 32.09 52.82 -20.24
CA ILE A 430 33.45 52.35 -20.45
C ILE A 430 33.41 50.84 -20.68
N THR A 431 34.03 50.37 -21.75
CA THR A 431 34.18 48.94 -22.04
C THR A 431 35.65 48.55 -21.95
N ALA A 432 35.93 47.52 -21.15
CA ALA A 432 37.26 46.93 -21.02
C ALA A 432 37.27 45.50 -21.58
N LYS A 433 38.31 45.11 -22.33
CA LYS A 433 38.44 43.79 -22.95
C LYS A 433 39.76 43.11 -22.59
N TYR A 434 39.70 41.81 -22.33
CA TYR A 434 40.88 40.98 -22.06
C TYR A 434 40.56 39.49 -22.30
N GLY A 435 41.49 38.74 -22.90
CA GLY A 435 41.37 37.29 -23.12
C GLY A 435 40.06 36.83 -23.78
N GLY A 436 39.57 37.59 -24.77
CA GLY A 436 38.30 37.31 -25.47
C GLY A 436 37.02 37.60 -24.65
N LYS A 437 37.12 38.08 -23.41
CA LYS A 437 35.99 38.59 -22.61
C LYS A 437 35.95 40.12 -22.67
N GLN A 438 34.78 40.68 -22.36
CA GLN A 438 34.61 42.12 -22.14
C GLN A 438 33.70 42.39 -20.94
N VAL A 439 33.88 43.54 -20.30
CA VAL A 439 33.00 44.05 -19.23
C VAL A 439 32.73 45.54 -19.42
N THR A 440 31.57 46.01 -18.96
CA THR A 440 31.10 47.39 -19.15
C THR A 440 30.84 48.08 -17.81
N ILE A 441 31.40 49.28 -17.64
CA ILE A 441 31.27 50.14 -16.47
C ILE A 441 30.45 51.38 -16.89
N PRO A 442 29.21 51.57 -16.39
CA PRO A 442 28.46 52.79 -16.64
C PRO A 442 29.06 53.97 -15.89
N VAL A 443 29.08 55.13 -16.53
CA VAL A 443 29.66 56.38 -16.01
C VAL A 443 28.62 57.49 -16.14
N ASP A 444 28.13 57.98 -15.00
CA ASP A 444 27.16 59.08 -14.93
C ASP A 444 27.88 60.34 -14.45
N VAL A 445 27.91 61.37 -15.29
CA VAL A 445 28.56 62.66 -15.02
C VAL A 445 27.48 63.69 -14.68
N ASP A 446 27.57 64.28 -13.48
CA ASP A 446 26.67 65.33 -12.97
C ASP A 446 25.16 65.00 -13.07
N LEU A 447 24.79 63.71 -13.12
CA LEU A 447 23.40 63.24 -13.11
C LEU A 447 22.92 62.92 -11.68
N PRO A 448 21.68 63.27 -11.30
CA PRO A 448 21.13 62.94 -10.00
C PRO A 448 20.74 61.46 -9.89
N GLN A 449 21.04 60.83 -8.75
CA GLN A 449 20.59 59.47 -8.43
C GLN A 449 19.11 59.43 -8.03
N LYS A 450 18.64 60.49 -7.36
CA LYS A 450 17.27 60.58 -6.85
C LYS A 450 16.70 61.99 -7.05
N LEU A 451 15.40 62.06 -7.31
CA LEU A 451 14.57 63.26 -7.16
C LEU A 451 13.54 62.95 -6.07
N THR A 452 13.34 63.89 -5.15
CA THR A 452 12.41 63.78 -4.03
C THR A 452 11.63 65.08 -3.85
N LEU A 453 10.38 64.95 -3.42
CA LEU A 453 9.61 66.04 -2.86
C LEU A 453 9.70 65.97 -1.33
N ASP A 454 9.46 67.08 -0.65
CA ASP A 454 9.19 67.12 0.78
C ASP A 454 7.80 66.55 1.10
N GLU A 455 6.79 66.94 0.33
CA GLU A 455 5.43 66.40 0.44
C GLU A 455 5.20 65.13 -0.37
N THR A 456 4.36 64.23 0.15
CA THR A 456 4.03 62.93 -0.48
C THR A 456 2.62 62.85 -1.05
N SER A 457 1.71 63.70 -0.56
CA SER A 457 0.39 63.99 -1.15
C SER A 457 -0.15 65.29 -0.58
N LEU A 458 -0.97 66.02 -1.33
CA LEU A 458 -1.68 67.19 -0.82
C LEU A 458 -3.18 66.93 -0.71
N ASN A 459 -3.80 67.44 0.35
CA ASN A 459 -5.24 67.54 0.48
C ASN A 459 -5.56 69.02 0.72
N LEU A 460 -6.39 69.62 -0.14
CA LEU A 460 -6.69 71.06 -0.14
C LEU A 460 -8.20 71.29 -0.19
N GLN A 461 -8.67 72.44 0.31
CA GLN A 461 -9.97 72.98 -0.09
C GLN A 461 -9.86 73.71 -1.44
N ILE A 462 -11.00 74.03 -2.05
CA ILE A 462 -11.07 74.90 -3.23
C ILE A 462 -10.52 76.28 -2.85
N GLY A 463 -9.57 76.81 -3.64
CA GLY A 463 -8.85 78.06 -3.34
C GLY A 463 -7.71 77.91 -2.33
N GLY A 464 -7.54 76.73 -1.72
CA GLY A 464 -6.39 76.41 -0.87
C GLY A 464 -5.11 76.17 -1.67
N SER A 465 -3.95 76.42 -1.07
CA SER A 465 -2.64 76.28 -1.70
C SER A 465 -1.57 75.75 -0.75
N ALA A 466 -0.60 75.02 -1.29
CA ALA A 466 0.59 74.58 -0.57
C ALA A 466 1.85 74.71 -1.46
N ASP A 467 2.99 75.03 -0.87
CA ASP A 467 4.29 75.02 -1.54
C ASP A 467 4.97 73.66 -1.35
N VAL A 468 5.55 73.13 -2.43
CA VAL A 468 6.22 71.82 -2.47
C VAL A 468 7.65 72.00 -2.98
N LYS A 469 8.63 71.46 -2.26
CA LYS A 469 10.06 71.58 -2.58
C LYS A 469 10.57 70.33 -3.30
N ALA A 470 11.13 70.52 -4.50
CA ALA A 470 11.82 69.46 -5.21
C ALA A 470 13.33 69.50 -4.92
N THR A 471 13.87 68.41 -4.38
CA THR A 471 15.30 68.24 -4.05
C THR A 471 15.86 67.03 -4.80
N VAL A 472 17.03 67.17 -5.43
CA VAL A 472 17.79 66.04 -5.96
C VAL A 472 18.91 65.61 -5.03
N ILE A 473 19.26 64.32 -5.12
CA ILE A 473 20.41 63.72 -4.47
C ILE A 473 21.37 63.24 -5.57
N TYR A 474 22.57 63.82 -5.62
CA TYR A 474 23.66 63.39 -6.48
C TYR A 474 24.42 62.21 -5.86
N PRO A 475 25.19 61.45 -6.66
CA PRO A 475 26.16 60.51 -6.13
C PRO A 475 27.07 61.14 -5.07
N GLY A 476 27.42 60.36 -4.04
CA GLY A 476 28.11 60.87 -2.85
C GLY A 476 27.21 61.60 -1.85
N GLY A 477 25.90 61.65 -2.07
CA GLY A 477 24.92 62.18 -1.09
C GLY A 477 24.81 63.70 -1.02
N ALA A 478 25.35 64.42 -2.00
CA ALA A 478 25.18 65.86 -2.10
C ALA A 478 23.76 66.22 -2.57
N ASN A 479 23.08 67.10 -1.83
CA ASN A 479 21.70 67.49 -2.11
C ASN A 479 21.63 68.88 -2.78
N GLU A 480 20.71 69.06 -3.72
CA GLU A 480 20.42 70.35 -4.36
C GLU A 480 18.91 70.62 -4.44
N ASP A 481 18.51 71.84 -4.12
CA ASP A 481 17.14 72.34 -4.35
C ASP A 481 16.95 72.69 -5.83
N VAL A 482 16.04 71.97 -6.48
CA VAL A 482 15.70 72.13 -7.90
C VAL A 482 14.28 72.64 -8.09
N THR A 483 13.58 73.07 -7.04
CA THR A 483 12.16 73.49 -7.06
C THR A 483 11.84 74.47 -8.18
N LYS A 484 12.73 75.44 -8.42
CA LYS A 484 12.59 76.47 -9.47
C LYS A 484 13.27 76.12 -10.81
N LYS A 485 13.99 74.98 -10.86
CA LYS A 485 14.68 74.45 -12.05
C LYS A 485 13.95 73.26 -12.70
N ALA A 486 13.12 72.56 -11.93
CA ALA A 486 12.32 71.43 -12.38
C ALA A 486 11.10 71.88 -13.21
N GLU A 487 10.68 71.02 -14.13
CA GLU A 487 9.40 71.14 -14.82
C GLU A 487 8.28 70.60 -13.93
N TRP A 488 7.15 71.31 -13.87
CA TRP A 488 5.97 70.95 -13.06
C TRP A 488 4.74 70.88 -13.95
N LYS A 489 3.94 69.82 -13.83
CA LYS A 489 2.75 69.59 -14.68
C LYS A 489 1.61 68.95 -13.89
N SER A 490 0.39 69.48 -14.03
CA SER A 490 -0.82 68.82 -13.53
C SER A 490 -1.37 67.81 -14.54
N SER A 491 -2.08 66.78 -14.04
CA SER A 491 -2.95 65.93 -14.84
C SER A 491 -4.35 66.52 -15.04
N ALA A 492 -4.77 67.50 -14.23
CA ALA A 492 -6.11 68.08 -14.24
C ALA A 492 -6.09 69.51 -13.66
N ASP A 493 -5.75 70.51 -14.47
CA ASP A 493 -5.68 71.93 -14.06
C ASP A 493 -7.03 72.49 -13.57
N ASN A 494 -8.15 71.90 -13.96
CA ASN A 494 -9.48 72.24 -13.44
C ASN A 494 -9.76 71.72 -12.01
N VAL A 495 -8.91 70.83 -11.50
CA VAL A 495 -8.95 70.31 -10.13
C VAL A 495 -7.82 70.93 -9.30
N ALA A 496 -6.58 70.87 -9.77
CA ALA A 496 -5.44 71.54 -9.15
C ALA A 496 -4.42 72.00 -10.20
N THR A 497 -3.91 73.22 -10.03
CA THR A 497 -2.83 73.81 -10.85
C THR A 497 -1.51 73.81 -10.08
N VAL A 498 -0.39 73.95 -10.80
CA VAL A 498 0.95 74.07 -10.18
C VAL A 498 1.82 75.10 -10.91
N ARG A 499 2.66 75.83 -10.17
CA ARG A 499 3.68 76.71 -10.73
C ARG A 499 4.89 76.83 -9.80
N GLN A 500 6.05 76.34 -10.25
CA GLN A 500 7.36 76.48 -9.57
C GLN A 500 7.37 76.02 -8.10
N GLY A 501 6.64 74.95 -7.79
CA GLY A 501 6.47 74.39 -6.43
C GLY A 501 5.13 74.71 -5.78
N THR A 502 4.52 75.86 -6.04
CA THR A 502 3.22 76.22 -5.48
C THR A 502 2.09 75.46 -6.19
N VAL A 503 1.32 74.67 -5.45
CA VAL A 503 0.13 73.94 -5.91
C VAL A 503 -1.13 74.64 -5.37
N ILE A 504 -2.16 74.81 -6.21
CA ILE A 504 -3.41 75.49 -5.85
C ILE A 504 -4.62 74.64 -6.26
N GLY A 505 -5.55 74.40 -5.33
CA GLY A 505 -6.81 73.69 -5.59
C GLY A 505 -7.85 74.59 -6.27
N VAL A 506 -8.45 74.12 -7.35
CA VAL A 506 -9.32 74.88 -8.27
C VAL A 506 -10.76 74.35 -8.30
N GLY A 507 -10.97 73.05 -8.18
CA GLY A 507 -12.28 72.41 -8.23
C GLY A 507 -12.27 71.03 -7.57
N THR A 508 -13.44 70.45 -7.27
CA THR A 508 -13.50 69.18 -6.54
C THR A 508 -12.98 68.00 -7.35
N GLY A 509 -12.21 67.11 -6.72
CA GLY A 509 -11.72 65.88 -7.33
C GLY A 509 -10.29 65.52 -6.94
N ALA A 510 -9.65 64.71 -7.78
CA ALA A 510 -8.24 64.33 -7.63
C ALA A 510 -7.44 64.69 -8.88
N ALA A 511 -6.21 65.17 -8.67
CA ALA A 511 -5.21 65.48 -9.66
C ALA A 511 -3.87 64.83 -9.28
N THR A 512 -2.91 64.87 -10.19
CA THR A 512 -1.53 64.45 -9.93
C THR A 512 -0.58 65.49 -10.51
N ILE A 513 0.30 66.01 -9.66
CA ILE A 513 1.37 66.90 -10.05
C ILE A 513 2.62 66.08 -10.32
N THR A 514 3.10 66.05 -11.56
CA THR A 514 4.36 65.42 -11.94
C THR A 514 5.46 66.48 -11.99
N VAL A 515 6.61 66.14 -11.44
CA VAL A 515 7.79 67.01 -11.29
C VAL A 515 8.99 66.32 -11.93
N THR A 516 9.68 66.99 -12.85
CA THR A 516 10.77 66.40 -13.65
C THR A 516 12.02 67.27 -13.60
N TYR A 517 13.18 66.64 -13.39
CA TYR A 517 14.49 67.30 -13.46
C TYR A 517 15.54 66.33 -14.00
N ALA A 518 16.36 66.80 -14.94
CA ALA A 518 17.26 65.97 -15.76
C ALA A 518 16.51 64.75 -16.35
N ASN A 519 16.87 63.53 -15.96
CA ASN A 519 16.23 62.28 -16.38
C ASN A 519 15.34 61.64 -15.29
N ARG A 520 14.99 62.38 -14.23
CA ARG A 520 14.20 61.89 -13.10
C ARG A 520 12.85 62.58 -13.05
N SER A 521 11.80 61.80 -12.79
CA SER A 521 10.46 62.30 -12.50
C SER A 521 9.92 61.72 -11.19
N VAL A 522 9.11 62.49 -10.48
CA VAL A 522 8.36 62.11 -9.29
C VAL A 522 6.94 62.68 -9.41
N SER A 523 5.96 62.05 -8.76
CA SER A 523 4.56 62.46 -8.84
C SER A 523 3.92 62.58 -7.45
N LEU A 524 3.10 63.62 -7.29
CA LEU A 524 2.43 64.04 -6.07
C LEU A 524 0.90 63.97 -6.30
N PRO A 525 0.18 63.06 -5.63
CA PRO A 525 -1.28 63.07 -5.64
C PRO A 525 -1.83 64.32 -4.93
N VAL A 526 -2.88 64.92 -5.49
CA VAL A 526 -3.54 66.11 -4.93
C VAL A 526 -5.04 65.89 -4.92
N ASN A 527 -5.66 65.85 -3.74
CA ASN A 527 -7.12 65.83 -3.59
C ASN A 527 -7.62 67.22 -3.24
N VAL A 528 -8.71 67.66 -3.86
CA VAL A 528 -9.29 69.00 -3.65
C VAL A 528 -10.77 68.87 -3.29
N GLY A 529 -11.15 69.37 -2.12
CA GLY A 529 -12.54 69.41 -1.63
C GLY A 529 -13.25 68.05 -1.54
N VAL A 530 -12.51 66.94 -1.51
CA VAL A 530 -13.08 65.59 -1.49
C VAL A 530 -13.54 65.22 -0.08
N ILE A 531 -14.75 64.68 0.06
CA ILE A 531 -15.26 64.20 1.35
C ILE A 531 -14.63 62.84 1.69
N GLN A 532 -14.06 62.70 2.88
CA GLN A 532 -13.57 61.44 3.42
C GLN A 532 -14.71 60.63 4.03
N SER A 533 -15.52 61.23 4.92
CA SER A 533 -16.64 60.54 5.60
C SER A 533 -17.84 61.44 5.87
N ILE A 534 -19.00 60.83 6.17
CA ILE A 534 -20.13 61.51 6.83
C ILE A 534 -20.50 60.75 8.10
N VAL A 535 -20.76 61.47 9.18
CA VAL A 535 -21.03 60.90 10.52
C VAL A 535 -22.26 61.58 11.14
N PRO A 536 -23.28 60.81 11.55
CA PRO A 536 -24.43 61.35 12.27
C PRO A 536 -24.14 61.47 13.77
N SER A 537 -24.68 62.49 14.43
CA SER A 537 -24.56 62.66 15.89
C SER A 537 -25.14 61.49 16.69
N GLN A 538 -26.12 60.78 16.13
CA GLN A 538 -26.76 59.59 16.71
C GLN A 538 -26.82 58.48 15.65
N LYS A 539 -26.24 57.30 15.95
CA LYS A 539 -26.20 56.14 15.03
C LYS A 539 -27.47 55.27 15.07
N LYS A 540 -28.34 55.49 16.05
CA LYS A 540 -29.65 54.86 16.25
C LYS A 540 -30.50 55.80 17.12
N LEU A 541 -31.80 55.85 16.86
CA LEU A 541 -32.77 56.46 17.76
C LEU A 541 -33.61 55.37 18.45
N VAL A 542 -33.85 55.54 19.75
CA VAL A 542 -34.85 54.80 20.53
C VAL A 542 -35.75 55.86 21.14
N MET A 543 -37.04 55.84 20.79
CA MET A 543 -37.98 56.93 21.11
C MET A 543 -39.29 56.38 21.69
N LYS A 544 -40.00 57.23 22.42
CA LYS A 544 -41.42 57.05 22.72
C LYS A 544 -42.26 57.70 21.63
N ASN A 545 -43.49 57.23 21.43
CA ASN A 545 -44.41 57.88 20.50
C ASN A 545 -44.62 59.37 20.85
N GLY A 546 -44.60 60.25 19.86
CA GLY A 546 -44.67 61.70 20.02
C GLY A 546 -43.35 62.41 20.41
N GLN A 547 -42.26 61.68 20.67
CA GLN A 547 -40.93 62.28 20.88
C GLN A 547 -40.32 62.76 19.55
N SER A 548 -39.50 63.80 19.58
CA SER A 548 -38.70 64.21 18.41
C SER A 548 -37.26 64.55 18.79
N GLU A 549 -36.30 64.04 18.03
CA GLU A 549 -34.86 64.25 18.19
C GLU A 549 -34.28 64.96 16.94
N THR A 550 -33.08 65.53 17.03
CA THR A 550 -32.41 66.15 15.86
C THR A 550 -31.03 65.55 15.65
N ILE A 551 -30.85 64.94 14.48
CA ILE A 551 -29.60 64.32 14.06
C ILE A 551 -28.80 65.36 13.26
N LYS A 552 -27.63 65.73 13.76
CA LYS A 552 -26.64 66.46 12.95
C LYS A 552 -25.88 65.49 12.06
N LEU A 553 -25.54 65.91 10.85
CA LEU A 553 -24.64 65.18 9.95
C LEU A 553 -23.38 66.02 9.73
N THR A 554 -22.24 65.53 10.20
CA THR A 554 -20.92 66.14 9.95
C THR A 554 -20.27 65.45 8.75
N ALA A 555 -19.69 66.23 7.84
CA ALA A 555 -18.80 65.73 6.79
C ALA A 555 -17.35 66.04 7.13
N THR A 556 -16.50 65.02 7.17
CA THR A 556 -15.04 65.14 7.31
C THR A 556 -14.43 65.07 5.92
N TYR A 557 -13.60 66.05 5.54
CA TYR A 557 -12.93 66.15 4.23
C TYR A 557 -11.55 65.47 4.26
N THR A 558 -10.93 65.24 3.10
CA THR A 558 -9.64 64.53 2.99
C THR A 558 -8.44 65.26 3.61
N ASP A 559 -8.58 66.55 3.90
CA ASP A 559 -7.63 67.38 4.65
C ASP A 559 -7.89 67.38 6.17
N GLY A 560 -8.96 66.70 6.62
CA GLY A 560 -9.37 66.67 8.03
C GLY A 560 -10.28 67.83 8.45
N GLU A 561 -10.69 68.73 7.55
CA GLU A 561 -11.68 69.75 7.90
C GLU A 561 -13.07 69.10 8.14
N GLU A 562 -13.79 69.54 9.16
CA GLU A 562 -15.15 69.08 9.45
C GLU A 562 -16.18 70.19 9.23
N LYS A 563 -17.25 69.89 8.49
CA LYS A 563 -18.37 70.82 8.24
C LYS A 563 -19.71 70.20 8.63
N ASP A 564 -20.58 70.97 9.27
CA ASP A 564 -21.98 70.59 9.48
C ASP A 564 -22.73 70.68 8.13
N VAL A 565 -23.23 69.54 7.66
CA VAL A 565 -23.91 69.38 6.38
C VAL A 565 -25.38 68.96 6.54
N THR A 566 -25.93 69.11 7.75
CA THR A 566 -27.27 68.64 8.13
C THR A 566 -28.38 69.20 7.23
N ALA A 567 -28.29 70.47 6.83
CA ALA A 567 -29.29 71.15 6.01
C ALA A 567 -29.08 70.91 4.50
N GLN A 568 -27.88 70.52 4.10
CA GLN A 568 -27.46 70.26 2.71
C GLN A 568 -27.65 68.79 2.33
N ALA A 569 -27.80 67.90 3.32
CA ALA A 569 -28.06 66.48 3.13
C ALA A 569 -29.55 66.20 2.79
N VAL A 570 -29.78 65.21 1.93
CA VAL A 570 -31.11 64.72 1.59
C VAL A 570 -31.53 63.66 2.59
N TRP A 571 -32.60 63.93 3.35
CA TRP A 571 -33.14 63.03 4.38
C TRP A 571 -34.39 62.29 3.91
N LYS A 572 -34.55 61.02 4.31
CA LYS A 572 -35.72 60.19 3.99
C LYS A 572 -36.01 59.16 5.09
N SER A 573 -37.27 58.94 5.45
CA SER A 573 -37.68 57.79 6.27
C SER A 573 -38.15 56.63 5.38
N ALA A 574 -37.82 55.39 5.78
CA ALA A 574 -38.29 54.17 5.13
C ALA A 574 -39.78 53.89 5.39
N ASN A 575 -40.29 54.32 6.56
CA ASN A 575 -41.71 54.37 6.88
C ASN A 575 -42.00 55.61 7.76
N PRO A 576 -42.56 56.70 7.17
CA PRO A 576 -42.97 57.90 7.89
C PRO A 576 -44.03 57.69 8.97
N GLU A 577 -44.91 56.68 8.85
CA GLU A 577 -45.98 56.40 9.81
C GLU A 577 -45.44 55.93 11.18
N ILE A 578 -44.21 55.38 11.20
CA ILE A 578 -43.51 55.00 12.43
C ILE A 578 -42.63 56.16 12.90
N ALA A 579 -41.87 56.79 12.00
CA ALA A 579 -41.17 58.04 12.29
C ALA A 579 -40.93 58.87 11.01
N GLU A 580 -41.30 60.15 11.06
CA GLU A 580 -41.05 61.15 10.03
C GLU A 580 -39.64 61.77 10.17
N VAL A 581 -39.05 62.26 9.08
CA VAL A 581 -37.81 63.06 9.12
C VAL A 581 -37.88 64.28 8.19
N VAL A 582 -37.50 65.45 8.70
CA VAL A 582 -37.39 66.71 7.96
C VAL A 582 -36.12 67.43 8.38
N LEU A 583 -35.20 67.68 7.45
CA LEU A 583 -33.93 68.42 7.66
C LEU A 583 -33.14 67.95 8.91
N GLY A 584 -32.98 66.64 9.08
CA GLY A 584 -32.28 66.03 10.22
C GLY A 584 -33.11 65.89 11.51
N LYS A 585 -34.24 66.59 11.65
CA LYS A 585 -35.18 66.39 12.76
C LYS A 585 -36.04 65.14 12.49
N VAL A 586 -36.05 64.19 13.42
CA VAL A 586 -36.85 62.95 13.36
C VAL A 586 -37.94 63.00 14.42
N THR A 587 -39.18 62.64 14.07
CA THR A 587 -40.34 62.61 14.98
C THR A 587 -40.95 61.21 15.00
N ALA A 588 -41.16 60.63 16.19
CA ALA A 588 -41.82 59.34 16.38
C ALA A 588 -43.35 59.47 16.28
N MET A 589 -43.98 58.64 15.44
CA MET A 589 -45.39 58.76 15.04
C MET A 589 -46.26 57.55 15.42
N ALA A 590 -45.67 56.34 15.47
CA ALA A 590 -46.31 55.12 15.93
C ALA A 590 -45.29 54.09 16.43
N SER A 591 -45.71 53.14 17.28
CA SER A 591 -44.83 52.06 17.74
C SER A 591 -44.43 51.13 16.60
N GLY A 592 -43.13 50.81 16.53
CA GLY A 592 -42.59 49.96 15.46
C GLY A 592 -41.09 50.14 15.27
N LYS A 593 -40.61 49.75 14.08
CA LYS A 593 -39.23 49.95 13.63
C LYS A 593 -39.20 50.53 12.22
N THR A 594 -38.38 51.55 12.01
CA THR A 594 -38.14 52.18 10.71
C THR A 594 -36.67 52.58 10.60
N THR A 595 -36.26 53.16 9.47
CA THR A 595 -34.90 53.63 9.24
C THR A 595 -34.95 55.01 8.61
N VAL A 596 -34.17 55.95 9.15
CA VAL A 596 -33.93 57.27 8.57
C VAL A 596 -32.61 57.20 7.80
N THR A 597 -32.61 57.59 6.54
CA THR A 597 -31.43 57.65 5.67
C THR A 597 -31.10 59.10 5.35
N ALA A 598 -29.83 59.46 5.39
CA ALA A 598 -29.30 60.76 4.96
C ALA A 598 -28.24 60.56 3.87
N VAL A 599 -28.26 61.41 2.85
CA VAL A 599 -27.33 61.37 1.71
C VAL A 599 -26.68 62.74 1.51
N PHE A 600 -25.35 62.79 1.44
CA PHE A 600 -24.59 63.98 1.10
C PHE A 600 -23.35 63.61 0.26
N ASP A 601 -23.13 64.32 -0.84
CA ASP A 601 -22.04 64.10 -1.82
C ASP A 601 -21.84 62.62 -2.19
N GLY A 602 -22.94 61.95 -2.57
CA GLY A 602 -22.96 60.52 -2.90
C GLY A 602 -22.81 59.55 -1.72
N LYS A 603 -22.33 60.01 -0.56
CA LYS A 603 -22.22 59.18 0.67
C LYS A 603 -23.58 59.06 1.34
N THR A 604 -23.88 57.87 1.83
CA THR A 604 -25.18 57.53 2.43
C THR A 604 -24.96 56.97 3.84
N ILE A 605 -25.75 57.42 4.80
CA ILE A 605 -25.84 56.82 6.14
C ILE A 605 -27.29 56.43 6.45
N SER A 606 -27.47 55.32 7.13
CA SER A 606 -28.78 54.81 7.56
C SER A 606 -28.79 54.61 9.07
N ILE A 607 -29.87 55.09 9.70
CA ILE A 607 -30.01 55.28 11.15
C ILE A 607 -31.30 54.57 11.56
N PRO A 608 -31.22 53.41 12.24
CA PRO A 608 -32.41 52.71 12.72
C PRO A 608 -33.16 53.56 13.75
N VAL A 609 -34.48 53.52 13.68
CA VAL A 609 -35.39 54.19 14.62
C VAL A 609 -36.34 53.14 15.20
N GLU A 610 -36.35 53.00 16.52
CA GLU A 610 -37.24 52.08 17.23
C GLU A 610 -38.16 52.87 18.17
N VAL A 611 -39.48 52.70 18.01
CA VAL A 611 -40.51 53.43 18.78
C VAL A 611 -41.27 52.45 19.66
N ASP A 612 -41.21 52.66 20.98
CA ASP A 612 -41.83 51.82 22.02
C ASP A 612 -41.59 50.30 21.83
N GLN A 613 -40.35 49.93 21.47
CA GLN A 613 -39.91 48.54 21.30
C GLN A 613 -39.19 48.02 22.57
N ALA A 614 -39.38 46.74 22.91
CA ALA A 614 -38.69 46.09 24.01
C ALA A 614 -37.53 45.22 23.50
N GLN A 615 -36.32 45.43 24.00
CA GLN A 615 -35.16 44.58 23.70
C GLN A 615 -35.09 43.37 24.65
N THR A 616 -35.46 43.53 25.91
CA THR A 616 -35.77 42.41 26.83
C THR A 616 -37.02 42.72 27.65
N LEU A 617 -37.64 41.67 28.18
CA LEU A 617 -38.64 41.76 29.24
C LEU A 617 -38.12 40.98 30.43
N SER A 618 -38.09 41.62 31.61
CA SER A 618 -37.91 40.96 32.89
C SER A 618 -39.24 40.95 33.63
N ILE A 619 -39.58 39.82 34.23
CA ILE A 619 -40.83 39.61 34.96
C ILE A 619 -40.49 39.08 36.36
N GLU A 620 -41.06 39.68 37.39
CA GLU A 620 -40.80 39.33 38.79
C GLU A 620 -42.11 39.43 39.60
N PRO A 621 -42.48 38.41 40.41
CA PRO A 621 -41.77 37.16 40.64
C PRO A 621 -41.82 36.20 39.46
N ARG A 622 -40.76 35.39 39.29
CA ARG A 622 -40.62 34.43 38.17
C ARG A 622 -41.49 33.17 38.29
N MET A 623 -42.08 32.94 39.45
CA MET A 623 -43.06 31.88 39.73
C MET A 623 -43.94 32.37 40.88
N LEU A 624 -45.23 32.03 40.84
CA LEU A 624 -46.14 32.20 41.97
C LEU A 624 -46.56 30.83 42.51
N ILE A 625 -46.51 30.66 43.83
CA ILE A 625 -47.08 29.49 44.51
C ILE A 625 -48.07 30.01 45.55
N LEU A 626 -49.35 29.80 45.25
CA LEU A 626 -50.49 30.38 45.97
C LEU A 626 -51.31 29.27 46.64
N THR A 627 -52.00 29.60 47.71
CA THR A 627 -53.14 28.86 48.24
C THR A 627 -54.44 29.38 47.60
N VAL A 628 -55.56 28.69 47.80
CA VAL A 628 -56.83 29.09 47.17
C VAL A 628 -57.34 30.38 47.82
N ASN A 629 -57.63 31.38 46.99
CA ASN A 629 -57.91 32.79 47.33
C ASN A 629 -56.68 33.62 47.80
N GLU A 630 -55.45 33.12 47.66
CA GLU A 630 -54.23 33.92 47.81
C GLU A 630 -53.94 34.67 46.49
N SER A 631 -53.37 35.87 46.58
CA SER A 631 -53.09 36.75 45.44
C SER A 631 -51.71 37.38 45.54
N ALA A 632 -51.10 37.71 44.40
CA ALA A 632 -49.78 38.31 44.32
C ALA A 632 -49.60 39.14 43.05
N ASP A 633 -48.73 40.15 43.12
CA ASP A 633 -48.47 41.09 42.02
C ASP A 633 -47.25 40.68 41.20
N ILE A 634 -47.31 40.93 39.89
CA ILE A 634 -46.20 40.73 38.95
C ILE A 634 -45.80 42.07 38.32
N VAL A 635 -44.53 42.44 38.50
CA VAL A 635 -43.91 43.58 37.84
C VAL A 635 -43.31 43.14 36.50
N LEU A 636 -43.73 43.78 35.41
CA LEU A 636 -43.08 43.67 34.11
C LEU A 636 -42.21 44.90 33.88
N THR A 637 -40.93 44.67 33.62
CA THR A 637 -39.95 45.69 33.25
C THR A 637 -39.45 45.42 31.84
N ALA A 638 -39.60 46.39 30.95
CA ALA A 638 -39.01 46.34 29.62
C ALA A 638 -37.71 47.12 29.62
N THR A 639 -36.64 46.48 29.15
CA THR A 639 -35.40 47.16 28.77
C THR A 639 -35.45 47.39 27.26
N ASP A 640 -35.30 48.64 26.82
CA ASP A 640 -35.21 48.97 25.40
C ASP A 640 -33.79 48.74 24.85
N ALA A 641 -33.59 49.00 23.56
CA ALA A 641 -32.31 48.72 22.90
C ALA A 641 -31.18 49.73 23.23
N SER A 642 -31.43 50.74 24.07
CA SER A 642 -30.39 51.58 24.69
C SER A 642 -29.89 51.03 26.03
N GLY A 643 -30.55 50.00 26.58
CA GLY A 643 -30.33 49.53 27.95
C GLY A 643 -31.20 50.24 29.00
N THR A 644 -31.98 51.25 28.61
CA THR A 644 -32.91 51.95 29.50
C THR A 644 -34.04 51.00 29.89
N SER A 645 -34.26 50.83 31.20
CA SER A 645 -35.28 49.94 31.75
C SER A 645 -36.44 50.72 32.38
N ARG A 646 -37.68 50.38 32.00
CA ARG A 646 -38.92 50.96 32.56
C ARG A 646 -39.90 49.89 33.02
N LYS A 647 -40.62 50.14 34.12
CA LYS A 647 -41.86 49.41 34.44
C LYS A 647 -42.85 49.65 33.30
N VAL A 648 -43.46 48.57 32.81
CA VAL A 648 -44.47 48.56 31.74
C VAL A 648 -45.63 47.61 32.07
N THR A 649 -45.79 47.21 33.34
CA THR A 649 -46.90 46.37 33.81
C THR A 649 -48.26 46.84 33.29
N ASP A 650 -48.50 48.14 33.35
CA ASP A 650 -49.77 48.78 33.00
C ASP A 650 -49.95 48.98 31.48
N ASP A 651 -48.84 49.06 30.73
CA ASP A 651 -48.83 49.18 29.26
C ASP A 651 -48.90 47.80 28.55
N ALA A 652 -48.80 46.70 29.30
CA ALA A 652 -48.64 45.35 28.76
C ALA A 652 -49.98 44.60 28.63
N VAL A 653 -50.07 43.74 27.62
CA VAL A 653 -51.22 42.84 27.41
C VAL A 653 -50.98 41.56 28.22
N TRP A 654 -51.85 41.29 29.19
CA TRP A 654 -51.79 40.14 30.09
C TRP A 654 -52.79 39.05 29.67
N LYS A 655 -52.45 37.78 29.93
CA LYS A 655 -53.31 36.62 29.65
C LYS A 655 -52.96 35.42 30.53
N SER A 656 -53.96 34.82 31.21
CA SER A 656 -53.80 33.51 31.85
C SER A 656 -54.06 32.36 30.85
N SER A 657 -53.32 31.27 30.99
CA SER A 657 -53.60 30.00 30.31
C SER A 657 -54.76 29.21 30.92
N ASN A 658 -55.13 29.50 32.18
CA ASN A 658 -56.27 28.89 32.86
C ASN A 658 -56.83 29.81 33.98
N PRO A 659 -57.69 30.80 33.62
CA PRO A 659 -58.33 31.71 34.58
C PRO A 659 -59.05 31.04 35.76
N LYS A 660 -59.53 29.79 35.60
CA LYS A 660 -60.20 29.03 36.67
C LYS A 660 -59.26 28.51 37.76
N VAL A 661 -57.95 28.48 37.49
CA VAL A 661 -56.91 28.14 38.47
C VAL A 661 -56.26 29.42 38.99
N ALA A 662 -55.81 30.29 38.09
CA ALA A 662 -55.40 31.65 38.45
C ALA A 662 -55.65 32.61 37.28
N ASP A 663 -56.16 33.80 37.57
CA ASP A 663 -56.43 34.84 36.58
C ASP A 663 -55.51 36.07 36.77
N VAL A 664 -55.49 36.98 35.79
CA VAL A 664 -54.62 38.17 35.81
C VAL A 664 -55.30 39.41 35.22
N ASP A 665 -55.19 40.56 35.89
CA ASP A 665 -55.36 41.88 35.27
C ASP A 665 -54.20 42.80 35.67
N LYS A 666 -53.62 43.52 34.70
CA LYS A 666 -52.46 44.42 34.87
C LYS A 666 -51.36 43.88 35.81
N GLY A 667 -51.03 42.60 35.67
CA GLY A 667 -50.01 41.93 36.48
C GLY A 667 -50.44 41.51 37.88
N HIS A 668 -51.61 41.92 38.38
CA HIS A 668 -52.19 41.41 39.62
C HIS A 668 -52.80 40.02 39.38
N VAL A 669 -52.37 39.01 40.16
CA VAL A 669 -52.77 37.60 39.96
C VAL A 669 -53.51 37.06 41.18
N ILE A 670 -54.62 36.34 40.96
CA ILE A 670 -55.44 35.74 42.02
C ILE A 670 -55.60 34.24 41.75
N GLY A 671 -55.32 33.39 42.74
CA GLY A 671 -55.51 31.94 42.66
C GLY A 671 -56.91 31.49 43.08
N TYR A 672 -57.71 30.92 42.17
CA TYR A 672 -59.11 30.56 42.40
C TYR A 672 -59.39 29.07 42.62
N GLY A 673 -58.48 28.17 42.23
CA GLY A 673 -58.70 26.73 42.35
C GLY A 673 -57.40 25.94 42.20
N SER A 674 -57.32 24.76 42.83
CA SER A 674 -56.07 24.01 42.88
C SER A 674 -55.66 23.45 41.51
N GLY A 675 -54.38 23.59 41.17
CA GLY A 675 -53.84 23.22 39.86
C GLY A 675 -52.66 24.08 39.42
N ARG A 676 -52.41 24.12 38.10
CA ARG A 676 -51.38 24.97 37.47
C ARG A 676 -52.00 25.88 36.42
N ALA A 677 -51.49 27.10 36.34
CA ALA A 677 -51.74 28.08 35.29
C ALA A 677 -50.41 28.72 34.84
N THR A 678 -50.47 29.52 33.78
CA THR A 678 -49.32 30.29 33.28
C THR A 678 -49.83 31.66 32.86
N ILE A 679 -49.30 32.69 33.49
CA ILE A 679 -49.55 34.08 33.13
C ILE A 679 -48.56 34.47 32.03
N THR A 680 -49.06 35.08 30.96
CA THR A 680 -48.27 35.64 29.86
C THR A 680 -48.44 37.14 29.84
N ALA A 681 -47.33 37.88 29.78
CA ALA A 681 -47.31 39.32 29.60
C ALA A 681 -46.64 39.66 28.26
N THR A 682 -47.23 40.57 27.47
CA THR A 682 -46.76 40.94 26.13
C THR A 682 -46.62 42.46 26.02
N TYR A 683 -45.42 42.91 25.63
CA TYR A 683 -45.10 44.33 25.48
C TYR A 683 -43.97 44.55 24.45
N GLY A 684 -44.03 45.65 23.69
CA GLY A 684 -42.94 46.10 22.80
C GLY A 684 -42.47 45.06 21.77
N GLY A 685 -43.39 44.20 21.29
CA GLY A 685 -43.10 43.12 20.34
C GLY A 685 -42.56 41.82 20.96
N LYS A 686 -42.53 41.69 22.29
CA LYS A 686 -42.05 40.50 23.01
C LYS A 686 -43.05 40.00 24.04
N SER A 687 -42.94 38.74 24.42
CA SER A 687 -43.74 38.12 25.48
C SER A 687 -42.86 37.38 26.48
N VAL A 688 -43.30 37.28 27.72
CA VAL A 688 -42.66 36.53 28.82
C VAL A 688 -43.72 35.91 29.72
N THR A 689 -43.39 34.81 30.41
CA THR A 689 -44.37 33.99 31.15
C THR A 689 -43.96 33.70 32.59
N VAL A 690 -44.94 33.70 33.50
CA VAL A 690 -44.82 33.25 34.90
C VAL A 690 -45.72 32.03 35.14
N PRO A 691 -45.18 30.87 35.52
CA PRO A 691 -45.98 29.75 36.02
C PRO A 691 -46.60 30.09 37.38
N VAL A 692 -47.84 29.67 37.57
CA VAL A 692 -48.59 29.81 38.83
C VAL A 692 -49.03 28.41 39.27
N GLU A 693 -48.61 28.00 40.47
CA GLU A 693 -49.15 26.82 41.15
C GLU A 693 -50.14 27.25 42.23
N VAL A 694 -51.27 26.57 42.32
CA VAL A 694 -52.29 26.85 43.33
C VAL A 694 -52.59 25.57 44.12
N GLY A 695 -52.37 25.58 45.43
CA GLY A 695 -52.80 24.53 46.37
C GLY A 695 -52.22 23.11 46.14
N ILE A 696 -51.06 22.98 45.47
CA ILE A 696 -50.50 21.67 45.09
C ILE A 696 -49.75 21.01 46.27
N VAL A 697 -50.22 19.83 46.69
CA VAL A 697 -49.61 19.03 47.76
C VAL A 697 -48.56 18.05 47.20
N THR A 698 -47.32 18.15 47.65
CA THR A 698 -46.20 17.28 47.27
C THR A 698 -46.10 16.03 48.13
N ALA A 699 -46.26 16.16 49.44
CA ALA A 699 -46.20 15.06 50.41
C ALA A 699 -47.32 15.15 51.47
N LEU A 700 -47.60 14.02 52.11
CA LEU A 700 -48.58 13.86 53.18
C LEU A 700 -47.98 12.90 54.20
N GLU A 701 -47.90 13.30 55.47
CA GLU A 701 -47.18 12.56 56.51
C GLU A 701 -48.00 12.44 57.79
N ALA A 702 -48.06 11.24 58.37
CA ALA A 702 -48.68 11.01 59.68
C ALA A 702 -47.62 11.01 60.79
N ASN A 703 -47.90 11.68 61.90
CA ASN A 703 -46.98 11.76 63.05
C ASN A 703 -46.77 10.42 63.78
N LYS A 704 -47.62 9.42 63.53
CA LYS A 704 -47.52 8.05 64.06
C LYS A 704 -47.67 7.05 62.92
N ARG A 705 -46.72 6.12 62.80
CA ARG A 705 -46.68 5.11 61.73
C ARG A 705 -47.21 3.73 62.15
N PHE A 706 -47.51 3.53 63.43
CA PHE A 706 -48.08 2.32 64.01
C PHE A 706 -48.80 2.67 65.32
N VAL A 707 -49.84 1.91 65.70
CA VAL A 707 -50.55 2.08 66.98
C VAL A 707 -50.84 0.70 67.61
N SER A 708 -50.62 0.56 68.91
CA SER A 708 -51.08 -0.61 69.69
C SER A 708 -51.79 -0.11 70.94
N LEU A 709 -52.94 -0.72 71.28
CA LEU A 709 -53.80 -0.30 72.39
C LEU A 709 -54.72 -1.43 72.89
N LYS A 710 -55.50 -1.16 73.94
CA LYS A 710 -56.62 -2.01 74.37
C LYS A 710 -57.95 -1.53 73.79
N SER A 711 -58.96 -2.40 73.73
CA SER A 711 -60.34 -1.98 73.43
C SER A 711 -60.82 -0.93 74.44
N GLY A 712 -61.63 0.02 73.97
CA GLY A 712 -62.12 1.16 74.75
C GLY A 712 -61.08 2.24 75.04
N LYS A 713 -59.93 2.25 74.34
CA LYS A 713 -58.92 3.32 74.38
C LYS A 713 -58.78 3.98 73.01
N SER A 714 -58.16 5.16 72.98
CA SER A 714 -57.99 5.94 71.74
C SER A 714 -56.62 6.62 71.69
N VAL A 715 -56.12 6.87 70.48
CA VAL A 715 -54.84 7.53 70.21
C VAL A 715 -55.01 8.51 69.04
N GLN A 716 -54.75 9.80 69.28
CA GLN A 716 -54.73 10.81 68.22
C GLN A 716 -53.49 10.64 67.33
N VAL A 717 -53.71 10.71 66.02
CA VAL A 717 -52.72 10.91 64.96
C VAL A 717 -52.94 12.30 64.36
N ALA A 718 -51.86 13.00 64.02
CA ALA A 718 -51.91 14.22 63.22
C ALA A 718 -51.34 13.94 61.82
N LEU A 719 -51.88 14.60 60.80
CA LEU A 719 -51.59 14.39 59.39
C LEU A 719 -51.24 15.73 58.72
N THR A 720 -49.98 15.87 58.33
CA THR A 720 -49.43 17.11 57.78
C THR A 720 -49.30 17.00 56.26
N ALA A 721 -49.93 17.92 55.53
CA ALA A 721 -49.67 18.13 54.10
C ALA A 721 -48.47 19.06 53.92
N LYS A 722 -47.68 18.82 52.87
CA LYS A 722 -46.59 19.70 52.43
C LYS A 722 -46.84 20.17 51.00
N PHE A 723 -46.72 21.47 50.75
CA PHE A 723 -46.93 22.08 49.44
C PHE A 723 -45.64 22.09 48.60
N SER A 724 -45.68 22.64 47.38
CA SER A 724 -44.51 22.70 46.47
C SER A 724 -43.47 23.74 46.87
N ASP A 725 -43.89 24.84 47.50
CA ASP A 725 -43.03 25.83 48.17
C ASP A 725 -42.39 25.31 49.48
N GLY A 726 -42.77 24.12 49.93
CA GLY A 726 -42.31 23.52 51.18
C GLY A 726 -43.05 23.98 52.44
N ARG A 727 -44.02 24.90 52.36
CA ARG A 727 -44.97 25.19 53.44
C ARG A 727 -45.68 23.89 53.86
N THR A 728 -46.05 23.81 55.11
CA THR A 728 -46.85 22.69 55.65
C THR A 728 -48.15 23.19 56.27
N SER A 729 -49.16 22.32 56.29
CA SER A 729 -50.43 22.55 56.99
C SER A 729 -50.90 21.27 57.66
N ASP A 730 -51.54 21.38 58.82
CA ASP A 730 -52.26 20.26 59.45
C ASP A 730 -53.60 20.09 58.72
N VAL A 731 -53.79 18.91 58.12
CA VAL A 731 -54.98 18.54 57.35
C VAL A 731 -55.74 17.39 58.00
N SER A 732 -55.48 17.11 59.29
CA SER A 732 -56.11 16.01 60.04
C SER A 732 -57.64 16.06 60.04
N ALA A 733 -58.21 17.26 60.00
CA ALA A 733 -59.66 17.50 59.98
C ALA A 733 -60.28 17.45 58.58
N ASP A 734 -59.50 17.74 57.54
CA ASP A 734 -59.94 17.86 56.13
C ASP A 734 -59.65 16.59 55.31
N ALA A 735 -58.78 15.72 55.82
CA ALA A 735 -58.45 14.45 55.20
C ALA A 735 -59.57 13.40 55.37
N GLU A 736 -59.77 12.58 54.34
CA GLU A 736 -60.63 11.40 54.40
C GLU A 736 -59.92 10.30 55.21
N TRP A 737 -60.52 9.85 56.31
CA TRP A 737 -60.00 8.74 57.12
C TRP A 737 -60.85 7.48 56.94
N LYS A 738 -60.20 6.31 56.88
CA LYS A 738 -60.87 5.01 56.72
C LYS A 738 -60.13 3.89 57.44
N VAL A 739 -60.84 3.05 58.18
CA VAL A 739 -60.33 1.80 58.76
C VAL A 739 -60.73 0.60 57.90
N SER A 740 -59.86 -0.43 57.82
CA SER A 740 -60.12 -1.67 57.07
C SER A 740 -60.94 -2.69 57.87
N GLY A 741 -60.54 -2.96 59.11
CA GLY A 741 -61.24 -3.83 60.07
C GLY A 741 -61.98 -3.03 61.14
N TYR A 742 -63.19 -2.56 60.83
CA TYR A 742 -64.04 -1.73 61.71
C TYR A 742 -64.44 -2.39 63.05
N LYS A 743 -64.37 -3.72 63.14
CA LYS A 743 -64.60 -4.48 64.39
C LYS A 743 -63.40 -4.49 65.34
N VAL A 744 -62.23 -4.07 64.85
CA VAL A 744 -60.97 -4.05 65.61
C VAL A 744 -60.65 -2.64 66.07
N ALA A 745 -60.77 -1.65 65.18
CA ALA A 745 -60.63 -0.23 65.50
C ALA A 745 -61.57 0.62 64.65
N ASP A 746 -61.79 1.86 65.09
CA ASP A 746 -62.49 2.93 64.37
C ASP A 746 -61.58 4.17 64.23
N VAL A 747 -61.90 5.09 63.31
CA VAL A 747 -61.14 6.34 63.11
C VAL A 747 -62.02 7.50 62.65
N SER A 748 -61.84 8.67 63.30
CA SER A 748 -62.42 9.94 62.84
C SER A 748 -61.46 11.10 63.10
N LYS A 749 -61.20 11.93 62.08
CA LYS A 749 -60.28 13.10 62.13
C LYS A 749 -58.93 12.80 62.84
N GLY A 750 -58.33 11.67 62.50
CA GLY A 750 -57.07 11.19 63.07
C GLY A 750 -57.15 10.55 64.47
N LEU A 751 -58.29 10.61 65.17
CA LEU A 751 -58.49 9.90 66.43
C LEU A 751 -58.79 8.42 66.13
N ILE A 752 -57.85 7.53 66.42
CA ILE A 752 -58.00 6.07 66.25
C ILE A 752 -58.45 5.46 67.58
N THR A 753 -59.54 4.69 67.58
CA THR A 753 -60.13 4.07 68.78
C THR A 753 -60.14 2.55 68.67
N GLY A 754 -59.72 1.84 69.72
CA GLY A 754 -59.74 0.38 69.78
C GLY A 754 -61.13 -0.13 70.10
N VAL A 755 -61.67 -1.02 69.27
CA VAL A 755 -63.04 -1.56 69.36
C VAL A 755 -63.03 -3.00 69.87
N GLY A 756 -62.07 -3.82 69.44
CA GLY A 756 -61.96 -5.21 69.90
C GLY A 756 -60.71 -5.92 69.39
N TYR A 757 -60.45 -7.10 69.94
CA TYR A 757 -59.25 -7.91 69.65
C TYR A 757 -58.97 -8.08 68.15
N GLY A 758 -57.74 -7.81 67.72
CA GLY A 758 -57.26 -8.13 66.37
C GLY A 758 -56.16 -7.22 65.84
N LYS A 759 -56.00 -7.25 64.51
CA LYS A 759 -55.15 -6.32 63.74
C LYS A 759 -55.97 -5.68 62.63
N THR A 760 -55.68 -4.43 62.32
CA THR A 760 -56.37 -3.62 61.30
C THR A 760 -55.45 -2.53 60.76
N THR A 761 -55.89 -1.78 59.76
CA THR A 761 -55.17 -0.64 59.20
C THR A 761 -56.09 0.56 59.07
N VAL A 762 -55.54 1.74 59.38
CA VAL A 762 -56.15 3.05 59.16
C VAL A 762 -55.44 3.73 57.99
N THR A 763 -56.20 4.26 57.04
CA THR A 763 -55.69 5.00 55.88
C THR A 763 -56.26 6.42 55.92
N ALA A 764 -55.43 7.41 55.62
CA ALA A 764 -55.80 8.81 55.47
C ALA A 764 -55.50 9.30 54.05
N ARG A 765 -56.35 10.17 53.49
CA ARG A 765 -56.20 10.74 52.14
C ARG A 765 -56.45 12.25 52.12
N TYR A 766 -55.59 13.01 51.46
CA TYR A 766 -55.75 14.45 51.23
C TYR A 766 -55.10 14.87 49.91
N ASN A 767 -55.77 15.70 49.10
CA ASN A 767 -55.33 16.21 47.80
C ASN A 767 -54.56 15.18 46.93
N GLY A 768 -55.13 13.98 46.80
CA GLY A 768 -54.58 12.89 45.98
C GLY A 768 -53.44 12.07 46.62
N LYS A 769 -52.90 12.48 47.77
CA LYS A 769 -51.89 11.74 48.54
C LYS A 769 -52.55 10.87 49.62
N THR A 770 -51.88 9.79 50.03
CA THR A 770 -52.39 8.82 51.01
C THR A 770 -51.32 8.34 51.99
N VAL A 771 -51.70 8.10 53.25
CA VAL A 771 -50.84 7.50 54.30
C VAL A 771 -51.59 6.34 54.97
N THR A 772 -50.89 5.25 55.31
CA THR A 772 -51.47 4.07 55.97
C THR A 772 -50.73 3.73 57.26
N ILE A 773 -51.49 3.33 58.29
CA ILE A 773 -51.05 3.14 59.68
C ILE A 773 -51.62 1.80 60.18
N PRO A 774 -50.80 0.80 60.53
CA PRO A 774 -51.30 -0.44 61.14
C PRO A 774 -51.67 -0.23 62.62
N VAL A 775 -52.70 -0.94 63.06
CA VAL A 775 -53.28 -0.84 64.41
C VAL A 775 -53.50 -2.24 64.98
N GLU A 776 -53.04 -2.48 66.21
CA GLU A 776 -53.21 -3.74 66.94
C GLU A 776 -53.95 -3.54 68.26
N VAL A 777 -54.87 -4.46 68.60
CA VAL A 777 -55.78 -4.33 69.74
C VAL A 777 -55.86 -5.63 70.55
N ASP A 778 -55.73 -5.51 71.87
CA ASP A 778 -55.86 -6.57 72.90
C ASP A 778 -54.96 -7.83 72.74
N MET A 779 -53.86 -7.76 71.99
CA MET A 779 -53.02 -8.93 71.70
C MET A 779 -52.16 -9.40 72.87
N LEU A 780 -51.96 -10.73 73.00
CA LEU A 780 -51.07 -11.33 74.00
C LEU A 780 -49.64 -11.54 73.50
N LYS A 781 -48.69 -11.09 74.32
CA LYS A 781 -47.26 -11.33 74.21
C LYS A 781 -46.90 -12.72 74.73
N TYR A 782 -47.23 -13.04 76.00
CA TYR A 782 -46.83 -14.28 76.68
C TYR A 782 -47.92 -14.81 77.65
N LEU A 783 -47.73 -16.04 78.15
CA LEU A 783 -48.53 -16.70 79.20
C LEU A 783 -47.59 -17.57 80.05
N LYS A 784 -47.70 -17.51 81.38
CA LYS A 784 -46.84 -18.24 82.35
C LYS A 784 -47.67 -18.83 83.50
N THR A 785 -47.17 -19.87 84.16
CA THR A 785 -47.70 -20.36 85.45
C THR A 785 -46.77 -19.98 86.60
N ASP A 786 -47.28 -19.99 87.84
CA ASP A 786 -46.48 -19.69 89.04
C ASP A 786 -45.53 -20.84 89.43
N VAL A 787 -45.91 -22.08 89.15
CA VAL A 787 -45.03 -23.27 89.26
C VAL A 787 -45.06 -24.11 87.98
N VAL A 788 -44.03 -24.96 87.81
CA VAL A 788 -43.86 -25.85 86.64
C VAL A 788 -43.74 -27.34 87.00
N GLN A 789 -43.52 -27.68 88.28
CA GLN A 789 -43.65 -29.06 88.78
C GLN A 789 -44.10 -29.07 90.25
N ILE A 790 -44.96 -30.02 90.63
CA ILE A 790 -45.32 -30.32 92.02
C ILE A 790 -45.21 -31.83 92.33
N GLU A 791 -44.73 -32.17 93.51
CA GLU A 791 -44.91 -33.50 94.09
C GLU A 791 -46.08 -33.51 95.08
N MET A 792 -46.77 -34.65 95.19
CA MET A 792 -47.97 -34.87 95.99
C MET A 792 -48.01 -36.31 96.52
N LYS A 793 -48.77 -36.57 97.58
CA LYS A 793 -49.18 -37.93 97.99
C LYS A 793 -50.57 -38.27 97.46
N LYS A 794 -50.87 -39.55 97.24
CA LYS A 794 -52.21 -39.99 96.80
C LYS A 794 -53.30 -39.47 97.77
N GLY A 795 -54.27 -38.71 97.23
CA GLY A 795 -55.35 -38.05 97.97
C GLY A 795 -55.18 -36.54 98.18
N GLU A 796 -53.96 -36.02 98.07
CA GLU A 796 -53.62 -34.61 98.31
C GLU A 796 -54.21 -33.67 97.25
N THR A 797 -54.33 -32.37 97.55
CA THR A 797 -54.80 -31.33 96.61
C THR A 797 -53.95 -30.06 96.77
N LYS A 798 -53.53 -29.45 95.65
CA LYS A 798 -52.71 -28.21 95.58
C LYS A 798 -53.31 -27.22 94.58
N LYS A 799 -52.89 -25.95 94.62
CA LYS A 799 -53.27 -24.91 93.64
C LYS A 799 -52.06 -24.39 92.86
N VAL A 800 -52.30 -23.91 91.64
CA VAL A 800 -51.35 -23.32 90.68
C VAL A 800 -52.06 -22.15 90.00
N LYS A 801 -51.35 -21.04 89.75
CA LYS A 801 -51.84 -19.86 89.03
C LYS A 801 -51.32 -19.78 87.60
N ALA A 802 -52.01 -19.00 86.76
CA ALA A 802 -51.56 -18.60 85.43
C ALA A 802 -51.73 -17.10 85.21
N ILE A 803 -50.74 -16.44 84.59
CA ILE A 803 -50.70 -15.00 84.33
C ILE A 803 -50.38 -14.75 82.85
N ALA A 804 -51.14 -13.87 82.20
CA ALA A 804 -50.97 -13.49 80.80
C ALA A 804 -50.37 -12.08 80.68
N THR A 805 -49.52 -11.85 79.68
CA THR A 805 -48.86 -10.55 79.40
C THR A 805 -49.27 -10.07 78.01
N TYR A 806 -49.78 -8.85 77.88
CA TYR A 806 -50.25 -8.24 76.62
C TYR A 806 -49.12 -7.51 75.86
N THR A 807 -49.36 -7.18 74.58
CA THR A 807 -48.40 -6.47 73.72
C THR A 807 -48.12 -5.05 74.18
N ASP A 808 -49.07 -4.40 74.85
CA ASP A 808 -48.92 -3.12 75.56
C ASP A 808 -48.07 -3.21 76.85
N GLY A 809 -47.73 -4.42 77.29
CA GLY A 809 -46.95 -4.69 78.49
C GLY A 809 -47.77 -4.95 79.77
N THR A 810 -49.09 -4.86 79.73
CA THR A 810 -49.95 -5.16 80.90
C THR A 810 -49.97 -6.65 81.25
N GLU A 811 -50.10 -6.99 82.54
CA GLU A 811 -50.28 -8.38 83.01
C GLU A 811 -51.63 -8.59 83.70
N GLU A 812 -52.18 -9.80 83.59
CA GLU A 812 -53.50 -10.19 84.10
C GLU A 812 -53.45 -11.62 84.67
N ASP A 813 -54.05 -11.85 85.84
CA ASP A 813 -54.20 -13.19 86.43
C ASP A 813 -55.37 -13.91 85.75
N VAL A 814 -55.03 -14.92 84.96
CA VAL A 814 -55.96 -15.68 84.11
C VAL A 814 -56.18 -17.10 84.65
N THR A 815 -55.87 -17.36 85.93
CA THR A 815 -55.96 -18.69 86.55
C THR A 815 -57.32 -19.36 86.36
N ILE A 816 -58.42 -18.60 86.46
CA ILE A 816 -59.78 -19.12 86.29
C ILE A 816 -60.21 -19.17 84.81
N PRO A 817 -60.06 -18.10 83.98
CA PRO A 817 -60.50 -18.14 82.58
C PRO A 817 -59.55 -18.93 81.64
N ALA A 818 -58.39 -19.39 82.10
CA ALA A 818 -57.54 -20.31 81.35
C ALA A 818 -58.09 -21.74 81.37
N LEU A 819 -57.96 -22.45 80.26
CA LEU A 819 -58.32 -23.86 80.16
C LEU A 819 -57.19 -24.75 80.72
N TRP A 820 -57.49 -25.50 81.78
CA TRP A 820 -56.60 -26.49 82.40
C TRP A 820 -56.98 -27.91 81.97
N THR A 821 -55.99 -28.75 81.65
CA THR A 821 -56.20 -30.13 81.19
C THR A 821 -55.12 -31.06 81.77
N THR A 822 -55.47 -32.29 82.16
CA THR A 822 -54.51 -33.30 82.65
C THR A 822 -54.20 -34.37 81.59
N SER A 823 -52.95 -34.79 81.49
CA SER A 823 -52.53 -35.91 80.63
C SER A 823 -52.84 -37.29 81.22
N ARG A 824 -53.07 -37.40 82.54
CA ARG A 824 -53.38 -38.66 83.24
C ARG A 824 -54.32 -38.41 84.42
N LEU A 825 -55.61 -38.37 84.14
CA LEU A 825 -56.70 -38.18 85.10
C LEU A 825 -56.68 -39.16 86.29
N LEU A 826 -56.28 -40.42 86.07
CA LEU A 826 -56.17 -41.42 87.13
C LEU A 826 -54.98 -41.20 88.08
N THR A 827 -54.01 -40.36 87.69
CA THR A 827 -52.87 -39.95 88.55
C THR A 827 -53.16 -38.60 89.21
N ALA A 828 -53.50 -37.59 88.41
CA ALA A 828 -53.89 -36.27 88.90
C ALA A 828 -55.00 -35.66 88.04
N ASP A 829 -56.07 -35.20 88.70
CA ASP A 829 -57.13 -34.40 88.13
C ASP A 829 -56.80 -32.90 88.25
N VAL A 830 -57.37 -32.06 87.40
CA VAL A 830 -57.23 -30.59 87.47
C VAL A 830 -58.53 -29.88 87.09
N LYS A 831 -58.88 -28.86 87.87
CA LYS A 831 -59.90 -27.89 87.50
C LYS A 831 -59.57 -26.52 88.10
N ASP A 832 -59.66 -25.47 87.27
CA ASP A 832 -59.56 -24.06 87.66
C ASP A 832 -58.31 -23.74 88.51
N GLY A 833 -57.15 -24.25 88.07
CA GLY A 833 -55.86 -24.15 88.78
C GLY A 833 -55.69 -25.09 89.99
N ILE A 834 -56.72 -25.81 90.41
CA ILE A 834 -56.68 -26.76 91.52
C ILE A 834 -56.38 -28.16 90.99
N ILE A 835 -55.28 -28.75 91.46
CA ILE A 835 -54.79 -30.09 91.07
C ILE A 835 -55.01 -31.06 92.23
N LYS A 836 -55.62 -32.22 91.98
CA LYS A 836 -55.86 -33.27 92.98
C LYS A 836 -55.20 -34.58 92.59
N ALA A 837 -54.39 -35.14 93.49
CA ALA A 837 -53.71 -36.41 93.32
C ALA A 837 -54.67 -37.58 93.56
N THR A 838 -55.02 -38.32 92.52
CA THR A 838 -56.02 -39.42 92.55
C THR A 838 -55.39 -40.80 92.61
N GLY A 839 -54.16 -40.96 92.10
CA GLY A 839 -53.43 -42.23 92.05
C GLY A 839 -51.93 -42.01 91.86
N THR A 840 -51.12 -43.00 92.22
CA THR A 840 -49.66 -42.88 92.15
C THR A 840 -49.15 -42.87 90.69
N GLY A 841 -47.99 -42.26 90.45
CA GLY A 841 -47.39 -42.11 89.13
C GLY A 841 -47.06 -40.66 88.75
N LYS A 842 -46.97 -40.38 87.46
CA LYS A 842 -46.64 -39.04 86.93
C LYS A 842 -47.64 -38.60 85.86
N ALA A 843 -48.10 -37.36 85.95
CA ALA A 843 -49.00 -36.67 85.04
C ALA A 843 -48.44 -35.29 84.65
N THR A 844 -49.04 -34.65 83.66
CA THR A 844 -48.73 -33.26 83.28
C THR A 844 -50.04 -32.51 83.03
N ILE A 845 -50.16 -31.37 83.67
CA ILE A 845 -51.22 -30.40 83.47
C ILE A 845 -50.80 -29.43 82.37
N THR A 846 -51.70 -29.04 81.47
CA THR A 846 -51.46 -27.99 80.47
C THR A 846 -52.50 -26.90 80.58
N VAL A 847 -52.03 -25.65 80.60
CA VAL A 847 -52.81 -24.42 80.71
C VAL A 847 -52.85 -23.71 79.36
N THR A 848 -54.02 -23.23 78.94
CA THR A 848 -54.21 -22.50 77.67
C THR A 848 -55.02 -21.23 77.89
N TYR A 849 -54.53 -20.08 77.41
CA TYR A 849 -55.26 -18.81 77.41
C TYR A 849 -54.83 -17.92 76.24
N GLY A 850 -55.78 -17.23 75.60
CA GLY A 850 -55.53 -16.27 74.51
C GLY A 850 -54.59 -16.76 73.39
N GLY A 851 -54.70 -18.04 73.02
CA GLY A 851 -53.86 -18.69 71.99
C GLY A 851 -52.46 -19.12 72.44
N LYS A 852 -52.04 -18.86 73.69
CA LYS A 852 -50.77 -19.30 74.28
C LYS A 852 -51.00 -20.51 75.19
N ARG A 853 -49.96 -21.32 75.44
CA ARG A 853 -50.00 -22.53 76.30
C ARG A 853 -48.75 -22.68 77.18
N THR A 854 -48.90 -23.28 78.36
CA THR A 854 -47.79 -23.61 79.28
C THR A 854 -48.08 -24.87 80.11
N PRO A 855 -47.11 -25.77 80.38
CA PRO A 855 -47.32 -27.01 81.13
C PRO A 855 -46.82 -26.97 82.59
N VAL A 856 -47.40 -27.83 83.44
CA VAL A 856 -47.04 -28.02 84.86
C VAL A 856 -47.06 -29.52 85.19
N VAL A 857 -45.96 -30.07 85.66
CA VAL A 857 -45.77 -31.52 85.88
C VAL A 857 -46.23 -31.93 87.29
N VAL A 858 -46.86 -33.10 87.44
CA VAL A 858 -47.38 -33.61 88.72
C VAL A 858 -46.84 -35.00 88.97
N ILE A 859 -46.22 -35.22 90.13
CA ILE A 859 -45.73 -36.54 90.55
C ILE A 859 -46.45 -36.94 91.85
N VAL A 860 -47.08 -38.11 91.85
CA VAL A 860 -47.83 -38.64 92.99
C VAL A 860 -47.16 -39.90 93.52
N LYS A 861 -46.81 -39.87 94.80
CA LYS A 861 -46.24 -41.00 95.57
C LYS A 861 -47.28 -41.63 96.49
#